data_AF-A0A0G4L2F5-F1
#
_entry.id   AF-A0A0G4L2F5-F1
#
_cell.length_a   1.000
_cell.length_b   1.000
_cell.length_c   1.000
_cell.angle_alpha   90.00
_cell.angle_beta   90.00
_cell.angle_gamma   90.00
#
_symmetry.space_group_name_H-M   'P 1'
#
loop_
_entity.id
_entity.type
_entity.pdbx_description
1 polymer ?
#
loop_
_entity_poly.entity_id
_entity_poly.type
_entity_poly.pdbx_seq_one_letter_code
_entity_poly.pdbx_strand_id
1 'polypeptide(L)'
;MSDSQELRQDQVAPPKEQQHPVRWYRSTFYNMTILGLCNFAAPGIWGAMNSLGAGGAASPKLVNAANALTFCLMVVSCYFSSVIVHYIGIKGALIFGTVGYAPFAAGLYANNRYGTEWLMLFGAAVCGISAGVFWMAEAAIAIAYPEPWNRGKALGYWLTYRLGGQILGGAINLGLNADRDQAGSVSYTVFIIFIAIQAAGPFVGFFLNKPSKVERRDGKKVNLSIVENPWYEIKATTKNFLKPKFLLLLLWIGQAVFAEAVYFTYIALWFSVRARALGSFLSGIVAVISGNLLGHWLDRTKIALKTRSRGAFWFIVITQGAWWTWATVMATRFRESRPTYDWSSSGFGAAFGVYIFLTIGFQINYLFLYFFVTNLAETEDQVIRYAALLRGTESAWQAVSYGLTSIPVFGEIGGIYMNFSLWALAIGPAWLVLKHFGNGAEKGIHHEAQITQAGDGAVSSETQSEDGEGKKAFVDTHENIETKLIMGDANISPPSGATPKKSLIVNAFVEMCSGHQSPGLWRHPDDQSHNFNSTKHWVDLAKLLEKAKFHGVFIADVLGGYDVYNKTLEPAITSGAQWPVNEPLAVVSAMAAATESIGFGVTVSTTYEQPYHLARRLGTLDHLTGGRLGWNIVTSYLDSAAKNMGLTEQPQHDDRYAQAEEYIRVVYKLLNSSWRTDAVVLDRARGIYTDPALVRPINHDGRFFNVPGPHITQPSPQRTPLLLQAGASRAGKQFAAQHAEAIFVSAHAPAVCAKNVAEIRALAESGYGRNGKDIKVLALVTPILGRTEEEAQAKLADYRQYASLEGALALFGGWTGIDLGQYGDEQELRQVESNAVRSTVEGYARFSPGTAKWTKHTIAEHVSIGGNGPVLVGTAEQVADGLETWVREADVDGFNFAYVLFPQSFEDIIELLLPELRKRGLFWDDYAVPAGTYRENFYRHEGQKQPLDEHVAASYLWKEGVSAEDAIIPAEPSTPKVDG
;
A
#
# COMPACT_ATOMS: atom_id res chain seq x y z
N MET A 1 34.38 18.30 13.53
CA MET A 1 33.42 18.61 14.61
C MET A 1 32.06 18.09 14.15
N SER A 2 31.77 16.78 14.23
CA SER A 2 31.38 16.01 15.43
C SER A 2 30.08 16.51 16.09
N ASP A 3 28.99 16.62 15.33
CA ASP A 3 27.63 16.59 15.90
C ASP A 3 27.17 15.13 15.94
N SER A 4 27.65 14.39 16.94
CA SER A 4 27.06 13.11 17.33
C SER A 4 25.64 13.38 17.83
N GLN A 5 24.64 13.06 17.01
CA GLN A 5 23.24 13.07 17.41
C GLN A 5 23.03 12.03 18.51
N GLU A 6 23.00 12.46 19.77
CA GLU A 6 22.35 11.70 20.83
C GLU A 6 20.86 11.58 20.50
N LEU A 7 20.47 10.47 19.87
CA LEU A 7 19.09 10.05 19.84
C LEU A 7 18.65 9.82 21.28
N ARG A 8 17.65 10.60 21.72
CA ARG A 8 16.97 10.46 23.01
C ARG A 8 16.64 8.98 23.27
N GLN A 9 17.30 8.35 24.25
CA GLN A 9 17.20 6.91 24.56
C GLN A 9 15.76 6.45 24.86
N ASP A 10 14.90 7.34 25.34
CA ASP A 10 13.49 7.12 25.67
C ASP A 10 12.55 7.10 24.43
N GLN A 11 13.04 7.51 23.26
CA GLN A 11 12.30 7.49 22.00
C GLN A 11 12.53 6.22 21.16
N VAL A 12 13.43 5.34 21.61
CA VAL A 12 13.73 4.06 20.97
C VAL A 12 13.03 2.95 21.76
N ALA A 13 12.28 2.10 21.07
CA ALA A 13 11.62 0.97 21.72
C ALA A 13 12.68 0.05 22.35
N PRO A 14 12.54 -0.35 23.63
CA PRO A 14 13.46 -1.30 24.23
C PRO A 14 13.37 -2.65 23.48
N PRO A 15 14.46 -3.44 23.46
CA PRO A 15 14.46 -4.79 22.90
C PRO A 15 13.25 -5.60 23.36
N LYS A 16 12.70 -6.47 22.52
CA LYS A 16 11.46 -7.23 22.81
C LYS A 16 11.52 -7.98 24.15
N GLU A 17 12.69 -8.47 24.52
CA GLU A 17 12.97 -9.18 25.79
C GLU A 17 12.83 -8.29 27.03
N GLN A 18 12.94 -6.97 26.87
CA GLN A 18 12.80 -5.97 27.94
C GLN A 18 11.39 -5.33 27.96
N GLN A 19 10.49 -5.74 27.07
CA GLN A 19 9.12 -5.23 27.03
C GLN A 19 8.21 -6.02 27.98
N HIS A 20 7.42 -5.30 28.77
CA HIS A 20 6.45 -5.92 29.66
C HIS A 20 5.29 -6.55 28.87
N PRO A 21 4.86 -7.78 29.23
CA PRO A 21 3.69 -8.41 28.62
C PRO A 21 2.44 -7.62 28.99
N VAL A 22 1.61 -7.30 28.00
CA VAL A 22 0.37 -6.53 28.17
C VAL A 22 -0.84 -7.34 27.73
N ARG A 23 -1.94 -7.27 28.47
CA ARG A 23 -3.20 -7.90 28.06
C ARG A 23 -3.82 -7.09 26.92
N TRP A 24 -4.31 -7.75 25.88
CA TRP A 24 -4.88 -7.07 24.70
C TRP A 24 -5.92 -6.00 25.08
N TYR A 25 -6.91 -6.35 25.91
CA TYR A 25 -8.00 -5.46 26.34
C TYR A 25 -7.56 -4.32 27.28
N ARG A 26 -6.30 -4.27 27.71
CA ARG A 26 -5.69 -3.19 28.52
C ARG A 26 -4.55 -2.49 27.82
N SER A 27 -4.14 -3.01 26.67
CA SER A 27 -3.05 -2.45 25.87
C SER A 27 -3.36 -1.03 25.42
N THR A 28 -2.31 -0.27 25.15
CA THR A 28 -2.40 1.03 24.47
C THR A 28 -3.22 0.93 23.18
N PHE A 29 -2.97 -0.08 22.35
CA PHE A 29 -3.65 -0.23 21.05
C PHE A 29 -5.17 -0.38 21.18
N TYR A 30 -5.63 -1.19 22.15
CA TYR A 30 -7.06 -1.33 22.43
C TYR A 30 -7.68 0.00 22.84
N ASN A 31 -7.05 0.71 23.78
CA ASN A 31 -7.58 2.00 24.23
C ASN A 31 -7.57 3.07 23.14
N MET A 32 -6.55 3.08 22.26
CA MET A 32 -6.52 3.96 21.09
C MET A 32 -7.63 3.63 20.09
N THR A 33 -7.96 2.35 19.93
CA THR A 33 -9.10 1.91 19.10
C THR A 33 -10.43 2.40 19.69
N ILE A 34 -10.64 2.26 21.00
CA ILE A 34 -11.86 2.76 21.65
C ILE A 34 -11.96 4.29 21.54
N LEU A 35 -10.85 5.02 21.77
CA LEU A 35 -10.80 6.47 21.57
C LEU A 35 -11.13 6.85 20.12
N GLY A 36 -10.61 6.08 19.15
CA GLY A 36 -10.91 6.21 17.73
C GLY A 36 -12.40 6.00 17.43
N LEU A 37 -13.03 4.95 17.98
CA LEU A 37 -14.46 4.70 17.80
C LEU A 37 -15.34 5.80 18.43
N CYS A 38 -14.97 6.34 19.61
CA CYS A 38 -15.63 7.52 20.16
C CYS A 38 -15.50 8.72 19.23
N ASN A 39 -14.32 8.89 18.61
CA ASN A 39 -14.07 9.95 17.63
C ASN A 39 -14.91 9.81 16.37
N PHE A 40 -14.95 8.61 15.83
CA PHE A 40 -15.79 8.29 14.69
C PHE A 40 -17.25 8.61 15.01
N ALA A 41 -17.75 8.11 16.15
CA ALA A 41 -19.15 8.22 16.53
C ALA A 41 -19.59 9.65 16.84
N ALA A 42 -18.74 10.48 17.45
CA ALA A 42 -19.08 11.83 17.88
C ALA A 42 -18.55 12.90 16.89
N PRO A 43 -17.31 13.43 17.03
CA PRO A 43 -16.83 14.51 16.17
C PRO A 43 -16.67 14.12 14.70
N GLY A 44 -16.45 12.83 14.39
CA GLY A 44 -16.34 12.32 13.02
C GLY A 44 -17.66 12.45 12.26
N ILE A 45 -18.77 11.98 12.85
CA ILE A 45 -20.12 12.19 12.30
C ILE A 45 -20.51 13.67 12.29
N TRP A 46 -20.10 14.44 13.30
CA TRP A 46 -20.31 15.90 13.27
C TRP A 46 -19.59 16.56 12.09
N GLY A 47 -18.34 16.18 11.83
CA GLY A 47 -17.58 16.61 10.66
C GLY A 47 -18.27 16.21 9.36
N ALA A 48 -18.79 14.98 9.30
CA ALA A 48 -19.53 14.46 8.15
C ALA A 48 -20.79 15.26 7.82
N MET A 49 -21.50 15.77 8.83
CA MET A 49 -22.67 16.64 8.63
C MET A 49 -22.26 18.02 8.09
N ASN A 50 -21.18 18.59 8.63
CA ASN A 50 -20.71 19.91 8.22
C ASN A 50 -20.08 19.91 6.83
N SER A 51 -19.43 18.81 6.42
CA SER A 51 -18.84 18.64 5.10
C SER A 51 -19.86 18.55 3.96
N LEU A 52 -21.14 18.37 4.29
CA LEU A 52 -22.24 18.49 3.32
C LEU A 52 -22.51 19.94 2.91
N GLY A 53 -21.88 20.92 3.57
CA GLY A 53 -22.17 22.34 3.42
C GLY A 53 -23.49 22.71 4.11
N ALA A 54 -23.49 23.77 4.93
CA ALA A 54 -24.66 24.21 5.68
C ALA A 54 -25.33 23.12 6.53
N GLY A 55 -24.58 22.11 7.02
CA GLY A 55 -25.16 20.99 7.76
C GLY A 55 -26.16 20.16 6.96
N GLY A 56 -26.09 20.17 5.63
CA GLY A 56 -27.07 19.54 4.74
C GLY A 56 -28.34 20.36 4.50
N ALA A 57 -28.42 21.58 5.01
CA ALA A 57 -29.52 22.52 4.73
C ALA A 57 -29.34 23.25 3.40
N ALA A 58 -30.38 23.97 2.97
CA ALA A 58 -30.36 24.80 1.77
C ALA A 58 -29.65 26.15 1.99
N SER A 59 -29.54 26.64 3.24
CA SER A 59 -28.89 27.91 3.56
C SER A 59 -27.91 27.75 4.73
N PRO A 60 -26.69 28.31 4.65
CA PRO A 60 -25.68 28.19 5.69
C PRO A 60 -25.96 29.05 6.93
N LYS A 61 -26.86 30.04 6.86
CA LYS A 61 -27.04 31.05 7.91
C LYS A 61 -27.35 30.44 9.29
N LEU A 62 -28.40 29.64 9.36
CA LEU A 62 -28.91 29.10 10.62
C LEU A 62 -27.95 28.06 11.20
N VAL A 63 -27.39 27.18 10.36
CA VAL A 63 -26.42 26.18 10.79
C VAL A 63 -25.09 26.79 11.21
N ASN A 64 -24.61 27.82 10.52
CA ASN A 64 -23.41 28.56 10.93
C ASN A 64 -23.63 29.27 12.27
N ALA A 65 -24.81 29.86 12.50
CA ALA A 65 -25.15 30.44 13.80
C ALA A 65 -25.19 29.38 14.93
N ALA A 66 -25.74 28.20 14.66
CA ALA A 66 -25.74 27.09 15.60
C ALA A 66 -24.32 26.58 15.90
N ASN A 67 -23.46 26.45 14.88
CA ASN A 67 -22.06 26.09 15.08
C ASN A 67 -21.30 27.17 15.86
N ALA A 68 -21.55 28.45 15.60
CA ALA A 68 -20.96 29.54 16.37
C ALA A 68 -21.34 29.44 17.86
N LEU A 69 -22.60 29.13 18.17
CA LEU A 69 -23.06 28.88 19.53
C LEU A 69 -22.35 27.68 20.17
N THR A 70 -22.23 26.56 19.44
CA THR A 70 -21.46 25.38 19.87
C THR A 70 -20.04 25.79 20.27
N PHE A 71 -19.33 26.51 19.41
CA PHE A 71 -17.95 26.90 19.66
C PHE A 71 -17.79 27.93 20.79
N CYS A 72 -18.72 28.88 20.94
CA CYS A 72 -18.74 29.80 22.09
C CYS A 72 -18.78 29.04 23.42
N LEU A 73 -19.63 28.01 23.50
CA LEU A 73 -19.74 27.18 24.70
C LEU A 73 -18.54 26.23 24.85
N MET A 74 -17.93 25.79 23.75
CA MET A 74 -16.68 25.04 23.79
C MET A 74 -15.52 25.83 24.38
N VAL A 75 -15.42 27.14 24.12
CA VAL A 75 -14.39 27.99 24.77
C VAL A 75 -14.47 27.86 26.29
N VAL A 76 -15.69 27.94 26.83
CA VAL A 76 -15.94 27.83 28.27
C VAL A 76 -15.67 26.41 28.75
N SER A 77 -16.23 25.39 28.10
CA SER A 77 -16.09 24.01 28.56
C SER A 77 -14.66 23.48 28.43
N CYS A 78 -13.91 23.85 27.39
CA CYS A 78 -12.47 23.56 27.27
C CYS A 78 -11.68 24.18 28.43
N TYR A 79 -11.96 25.43 28.80
CA TYR A 79 -11.27 26.11 29.89
C TYR A 79 -11.50 25.43 31.25
N PHE A 80 -12.71 24.95 31.50
CA PHE A 80 -13.07 24.24 32.75
C PHE A 80 -12.89 22.71 32.70
N SER A 81 -12.36 22.18 31.59
CA SER A 81 -12.25 20.73 31.39
C SER A 81 -11.37 20.04 32.43
N SER A 82 -10.32 20.71 32.93
CA SER A 82 -9.47 20.20 34.02
C SER A 82 -10.26 19.99 35.32
N VAL A 83 -11.19 20.91 35.63
CA VAL A 83 -12.08 20.81 36.79
C VAL A 83 -13.03 19.62 36.65
N ILE A 84 -13.57 19.41 35.44
CA ILE A 84 -14.45 18.27 35.18
C ILE A 84 -13.70 16.95 35.33
N VAL A 85 -12.49 16.85 34.77
CA VAL A 85 -11.63 15.66 34.91
C VAL A 85 -11.30 15.35 36.37
N HIS A 86 -11.12 16.37 37.21
CA HIS A 86 -10.93 16.17 38.65
C HIS A 86 -12.09 15.39 39.31
N TYR A 87 -13.34 15.72 38.97
CA TYR A 87 -14.52 15.09 39.58
C TYR A 87 -14.91 13.74 38.97
N ILE A 88 -14.93 13.62 37.64
CA ILE A 88 -15.46 12.42 36.95
C ILE A 88 -14.37 11.56 36.30
N GLY A 89 -13.11 11.98 36.39
CA GLY A 89 -11.97 11.33 35.75
C GLY A 89 -11.95 11.49 34.23
N ILE A 90 -10.79 11.23 33.60
CA ILE A 90 -10.61 11.41 32.16
C ILE A 90 -11.55 10.53 31.30
N LYS A 91 -11.85 9.31 31.78
CA LYS A 91 -12.83 8.41 31.14
C LYS A 91 -14.24 8.99 31.21
N GLY A 92 -14.64 9.51 32.37
CA GLY A 92 -15.95 10.13 32.54
C GLY A 92 -16.10 11.38 31.68
N ALA A 93 -15.03 12.19 31.60
CA ALA A 93 -14.97 13.36 30.74
C ALA A 93 -15.14 13.01 29.25
N LEU A 94 -14.49 11.95 28.76
CA LEU A 94 -14.67 11.47 27.39
C LEU A 94 -16.12 11.02 27.12
N ILE A 95 -16.71 10.22 28.02
CA ILE A 95 -18.11 9.74 27.89
C ILE A 95 -19.08 10.92 27.87
N PHE A 96 -18.98 11.82 28.87
CA PHE A 96 -19.78 13.05 28.92
C PHE A 96 -19.66 13.84 27.62
N GLY A 97 -18.45 13.94 27.10
CA GLY A 97 -18.15 14.67 25.88
C GLY A 97 -18.85 14.15 24.62
N THR A 98 -19.27 12.88 24.58
CA THR A 98 -20.00 12.31 23.43
C THR A 98 -21.50 12.63 23.42
N VAL A 99 -22.08 12.98 24.57
CA VAL A 99 -23.54 13.02 24.76
C VAL A 99 -24.23 14.09 23.92
N GLY A 100 -23.62 15.27 23.75
CA GLY A 100 -24.28 16.40 23.10
C GLY A 100 -24.30 16.36 21.58
N TYR A 101 -23.60 15.41 20.95
CA TYR A 101 -23.56 15.29 19.49
C TYR A 101 -24.89 14.78 18.91
N ALA A 102 -25.50 13.74 19.51
CA ALA A 102 -26.77 13.19 19.02
C ALA A 102 -27.95 14.18 19.07
N PRO A 103 -28.14 14.99 20.16
CA PRO A 103 -29.12 16.07 20.17
C PRO A 103 -28.92 17.09 19.06
N PHE A 104 -27.68 17.42 18.70
CA PHE A 104 -27.39 18.32 17.59
C PHE A 104 -27.81 17.74 16.24
N ALA A 105 -27.47 16.47 15.96
CA ALA A 105 -27.95 15.81 14.74
C ALA A 105 -29.47 15.66 14.70
N ALA A 106 -30.12 15.38 15.84
CA ALA A 106 -31.58 15.36 15.96
C ALA A 106 -32.21 16.73 15.67
N GLY A 107 -31.55 17.81 16.10
CA GLY A 107 -31.93 19.17 15.76
C GLY A 107 -31.82 19.48 14.27
N LEU A 108 -30.72 19.07 13.62
CA LEU A 108 -30.56 19.19 12.16
C LEU A 108 -31.60 18.38 11.39
N TYR A 109 -31.88 17.15 11.83
CA TYR A 109 -32.96 16.32 11.28
C TYR A 109 -34.32 17.01 11.40
N ALA A 110 -34.67 17.51 12.59
CA ALA A 110 -35.96 18.15 12.82
C ALA A 110 -36.11 19.46 12.03
N ASN A 111 -35.02 20.22 11.89
CA ASN A 111 -35.01 21.39 11.03
C ASN A 111 -35.20 21.02 9.55
N ASN A 112 -34.46 20.03 9.06
CA ASN A 112 -34.54 19.57 7.67
C ASN A 112 -35.92 19.00 7.31
N ARG A 113 -36.52 18.20 8.22
CA ARG A 113 -37.78 17.49 7.97
C ARG A 113 -39.03 18.28 8.30
N TYR A 114 -38.99 19.12 9.34
CA TYR A 114 -40.15 19.81 9.91
C TYR A 114 -39.99 21.33 10.03
N GLY A 115 -38.81 21.89 9.72
CA GLY A 115 -38.54 23.32 9.88
C GLY A 115 -38.30 23.77 11.33
N THR A 116 -38.09 22.85 12.28
CA THR A 116 -37.93 23.18 13.70
C THR A 116 -36.55 23.77 14.01
N GLU A 117 -36.45 25.09 14.16
CA GLU A 117 -35.16 25.77 14.40
C GLU A 117 -34.67 25.71 15.86
N TRP A 118 -35.58 25.82 16.84
CA TRP A 118 -35.19 25.91 18.26
C TRP A 118 -34.45 24.66 18.76
N LEU A 119 -34.85 23.48 18.27
CA LEU A 119 -34.25 22.21 18.69
C LEU A 119 -32.81 22.09 18.20
N MET A 120 -32.49 22.67 17.05
CA MET A 120 -31.14 22.74 16.52
C MET A 120 -30.25 23.67 17.36
N LEU A 121 -30.76 24.83 17.79
CA LEU A 121 -30.03 25.73 18.71
C LEU A 121 -29.84 25.10 20.09
N PHE A 122 -30.86 24.42 20.61
CA PHE A 122 -30.75 23.65 21.85
C PHE A 122 -29.70 22.53 21.73
N GLY A 123 -29.76 21.74 20.65
CA GLY A 123 -28.79 20.70 20.35
C GLY A 123 -27.37 21.25 20.22
N ALA A 124 -27.19 22.40 19.59
CA ALA A 124 -25.91 23.09 19.49
C ALA A 124 -25.37 23.52 20.87
N ALA A 125 -26.24 24.01 21.75
CA ALA A 125 -25.83 24.38 23.10
C ALA A 125 -25.32 23.18 23.91
N VAL A 126 -26.08 22.08 23.88
CA VAL A 126 -25.70 20.83 24.57
C VAL A 126 -24.42 20.22 23.95
N CYS A 127 -24.31 20.28 22.62
CA CYS A 127 -23.10 19.87 21.91
C CYS A 127 -21.88 20.69 22.36
N GLY A 128 -21.98 22.03 22.41
CA GLY A 128 -20.84 22.86 22.79
C GLY A 128 -20.32 22.62 24.21
N ILE A 129 -21.24 22.41 25.16
CA ILE A 129 -20.88 22.08 26.55
C ILE A 129 -20.13 20.74 26.63
N SER A 130 -20.62 19.71 25.94
CA SER A 130 -20.01 18.37 25.96
C SER A 130 -18.74 18.29 25.09
N ALA A 131 -18.76 18.81 23.88
CA ALA A 131 -17.68 18.72 22.91
C ALA A 131 -16.37 19.33 23.43
N GLY A 132 -16.40 20.47 24.11
CA GLY A 132 -15.16 21.06 24.64
C GLY A 132 -14.47 20.16 25.67
N VAL A 133 -15.25 19.40 26.45
CA VAL A 133 -14.73 18.36 27.35
C VAL A 133 -14.19 17.17 26.56
N PHE A 134 -14.91 16.75 25.51
CA PHE A 134 -14.50 15.64 24.63
C PHE A 134 -13.12 15.87 24.03
N TRP A 135 -12.93 17.00 23.35
CA TRP A 135 -11.69 17.30 22.61
C TRP A 135 -10.48 17.44 23.53
N MET A 136 -10.68 18.00 24.73
CA MET A 136 -9.62 18.03 25.74
C MET A 136 -9.28 16.61 26.21
N ALA A 137 -10.29 15.82 26.58
CA ALA A 137 -10.09 14.47 27.09
C ALA A 137 -9.41 13.56 26.05
N GLU A 138 -9.82 13.67 24.80
CA GLU A 138 -9.22 13.01 23.66
C GLU A 138 -7.75 13.35 23.50
N ALA A 139 -7.40 14.65 23.42
CA ALA A 139 -6.01 15.07 23.25
C ALA A 139 -5.12 14.55 24.39
N ALA A 140 -5.62 14.60 25.63
CA ALA A 140 -4.91 14.08 26.79
C ALA A 140 -4.70 12.55 26.70
N ILE A 141 -5.72 11.79 26.32
CA ILE A 141 -5.62 10.32 26.18
C ILE A 141 -4.66 9.96 25.03
N ALA A 142 -4.80 10.61 23.87
CA ALA A 142 -3.98 10.33 22.69
C ALA A 142 -2.48 10.55 22.92
N ILE A 143 -2.12 11.46 23.83
CA ILE A 143 -0.72 11.76 24.16
C ILE A 143 -0.20 10.86 25.29
N ALA A 144 -1.01 10.62 26.33
CA ALA A 144 -0.53 9.99 27.56
C ALA A 144 -0.63 8.46 27.55
N TYR A 145 -1.61 7.88 26.86
CA TYR A 145 -1.79 6.42 26.82
C TYR A 145 -0.65 5.72 26.06
N PRO A 146 -0.21 6.22 24.88
CA PRO A 146 0.88 5.59 24.15
C PRO A 146 2.27 5.74 24.76
N GLU A 147 3.11 4.73 24.52
CA GLU A 147 4.53 4.77 24.82
C GLU A 147 5.23 5.85 23.98
N PRO A 148 6.34 6.46 24.45
CA PRO A 148 6.92 7.65 23.80
C PRO A 148 7.36 7.37 22.36
N TRP A 149 7.92 6.18 22.10
CA TRP A 149 8.32 5.70 20.76
C TRP A 149 7.13 5.33 19.86
N ASN A 150 5.91 5.27 20.38
CA ASN A 150 4.70 4.86 19.67
C ASN A 150 3.66 6.00 19.53
N ARG A 151 3.89 7.16 20.15
CA ARG A 151 2.98 8.32 20.13
C ARG A 151 2.58 8.75 18.72
N GLY A 152 3.54 8.88 17.80
CA GLY A 152 3.26 9.29 16.41
C GLY A 152 2.37 8.30 15.64
N LYS A 153 2.64 6.98 15.77
CA LYS A 153 1.82 5.93 15.15
C LYS A 153 0.42 5.87 15.74
N ALA A 154 0.30 6.00 17.06
CA ALA A 154 -0.98 6.03 17.74
C ALA A 154 -1.83 7.25 17.33
N LEU A 155 -1.21 8.42 17.19
CA LEU A 155 -1.87 9.64 16.68
C LEU A 155 -2.40 9.45 15.25
N GLY A 156 -1.59 8.91 14.34
CA GLY A 156 -2.03 8.64 12.96
C GLY A 156 -3.18 7.63 12.87
N TYR A 157 -3.09 6.54 13.63
CA TYR A 157 -4.13 5.51 13.70
C TYR A 157 -5.46 6.06 14.23
N TRP A 158 -5.43 6.81 15.33
CA TRP A 158 -6.60 7.43 15.92
C TRP A 158 -7.25 8.48 15.00
N LEU A 159 -6.45 9.35 14.36
CA LEU A 159 -6.95 10.42 13.49
C LEU A 159 -7.71 9.86 12.28
N THR A 160 -7.32 8.66 11.83
CA THR A 160 -8.00 7.95 10.74
C THR A 160 -9.48 7.67 11.07
N TYR A 161 -9.83 7.40 12.33
CA TYR A 161 -11.23 7.19 12.72
C TYR A 161 -12.06 8.47 12.65
N ARG A 162 -11.50 9.61 13.07
CA ARG A 162 -12.18 10.91 12.99
C ARG A 162 -12.51 11.25 11.53
N LEU A 163 -11.54 11.14 10.63
CA LEU A 163 -11.73 11.39 9.20
C LEU A 163 -12.58 10.31 8.52
N GLY A 164 -12.56 9.08 9.04
CA GLY A 164 -13.41 7.97 8.60
C GLY A 164 -14.90 8.27 8.75
N GLY A 165 -15.30 9.06 9.77
CA GLY A 165 -16.68 9.54 9.90
C GLY A 165 -17.12 10.40 8.71
N GLN A 166 -16.25 11.31 8.26
CA GLN A 166 -16.49 12.15 7.09
C GLN A 166 -16.54 11.34 5.79
N ILE A 167 -15.63 10.37 5.62
CA ILE A 167 -15.61 9.49 4.44
C ILE A 167 -16.89 8.66 4.38
N LEU A 168 -17.30 8.02 5.49
CA LEU A 168 -18.52 7.22 5.53
C LEU A 168 -19.76 8.09 5.30
N GLY A 169 -19.87 9.22 5.99
CA GLY A 169 -21.02 10.11 5.80
C GLY A 169 -21.09 10.71 4.40
N GLY A 170 -19.94 11.02 3.79
CA GLY A 170 -19.83 11.42 2.39
C GLY A 170 -20.29 10.31 1.43
N ALA A 171 -19.85 9.07 1.65
CA ALA A 171 -20.24 7.92 0.82
C ALA A 171 -21.74 7.60 0.91
N ILE A 172 -22.31 7.58 2.12
CA ILE A 172 -23.76 7.41 2.34
C ILE A 172 -24.53 8.52 1.63
N ASN A 173 -24.08 9.77 1.81
CA ASN A 173 -24.75 10.91 1.20
C ASN A 173 -24.68 10.89 -0.34
N LEU A 174 -23.53 10.50 -0.89
CA LEU A 174 -23.33 10.37 -2.33
C LEU A 174 -24.22 9.28 -2.92
N GLY A 175 -24.27 8.10 -2.29
CA GLY A 175 -25.15 7.02 -2.72
C GLY A 175 -26.64 7.40 -2.69
N LEU A 176 -27.08 8.16 -1.68
CA LEU A 176 -28.49 8.56 -1.53
C LEU A 176 -28.91 9.78 -2.36
N ASN A 177 -27.97 10.57 -2.88
CA ASN A 177 -28.25 11.82 -3.59
C ASN A 177 -27.56 11.92 -4.95
N ALA A 178 -27.05 10.82 -5.51
CA ALA A 178 -26.38 10.80 -6.82
C ALA A 178 -27.26 11.37 -7.95
N ASP A 179 -28.58 11.16 -7.86
CA ASP A 179 -29.56 11.60 -8.86
C ASP A 179 -30.06 13.04 -8.65
N ARG A 180 -29.58 13.76 -7.63
CA ARG A 180 -30.03 15.14 -7.31
C ARG A 180 -29.05 16.18 -7.83
N ASP A 181 -29.31 16.69 -9.02
CA ASP A 181 -28.47 17.64 -9.76
C ASP A 181 -28.73 19.13 -9.44
N GLN A 182 -29.74 19.43 -8.63
CA GLN A 182 -30.09 20.81 -8.23
C GLN A 182 -29.53 21.22 -6.85
N ALA A 183 -29.59 22.52 -6.55
CA ALA A 183 -29.37 23.03 -5.19
C ALA A 183 -30.55 22.66 -4.28
N GLY A 184 -30.30 22.42 -3.00
CA GLY A 184 -31.35 21.99 -2.07
C GLY A 184 -30.82 21.39 -0.78
N SER A 185 -31.67 20.75 0.02
CA SER A 185 -31.24 20.04 1.22
C SER A 185 -30.88 18.58 0.93
N VAL A 186 -29.99 18.03 1.75
CA VAL A 186 -29.69 16.60 1.76
C VAL A 186 -30.89 15.83 2.32
N SER A 187 -31.10 14.60 1.83
CA SER A 187 -32.14 13.70 2.33
C SER A 187 -32.10 13.52 3.86
N TYR A 188 -33.25 13.68 4.53
CA TYR A 188 -33.36 13.56 5.99
C TYR A 188 -32.95 12.17 6.51
N THR A 189 -33.03 11.13 5.66
CA THR A 189 -32.63 9.75 5.98
C THR A 189 -31.17 9.67 6.42
N VAL A 190 -30.31 10.54 5.88
CA VAL A 190 -28.89 10.63 6.26
C VAL A 190 -28.74 10.94 7.75
N PHE A 191 -29.56 11.85 8.30
CA PHE A 191 -29.46 12.22 9.72
C PHE A 191 -29.92 11.11 10.66
N ILE A 192 -30.86 10.25 10.27
CA ILE A 192 -31.31 9.13 11.13
C ILE A 192 -30.12 8.19 11.42
N ILE A 193 -29.31 7.91 10.40
CA ILE A 193 -28.10 7.09 10.54
C ILE A 193 -27.08 7.78 11.45
N PHE A 194 -26.87 9.09 11.25
CA PHE A 194 -25.95 9.88 12.07
C PHE A 194 -26.36 9.96 13.54
N ILE A 195 -27.66 10.12 13.82
CA ILE A 195 -28.20 10.11 15.18
C ILE A 195 -27.97 8.74 15.83
N ALA A 196 -28.23 7.64 15.13
CA ALA A 196 -28.03 6.29 15.67
C ALA A 196 -26.55 6.04 16.03
N ILE A 197 -25.62 6.45 15.15
CA ILE A 197 -24.18 6.33 15.39
C ILE A 197 -23.75 7.21 16.58
N GLN A 198 -24.19 8.47 16.63
CA GLN A 198 -23.85 9.39 17.73
C GLN A 198 -24.44 8.95 19.07
N ALA A 199 -25.64 8.37 19.07
CA ALA A 199 -26.27 7.82 20.27
C ALA A 199 -25.50 6.62 20.85
N ALA A 200 -24.73 5.91 20.02
CA ALA A 200 -23.84 4.84 20.47
C ALA A 200 -22.55 5.37 21.16
N GLY A 201 -22.16 6.62 20.91
CA GLY A 201 -20.91 7.24 21.39
C GLY A 201 -20.65 7.07 22.90
N PRO A 202 -21.61 7.39 23.79
CA PRO A 202 -21.43 7.20 25.23
C PRO A 202 -21.19 5.73 25.61
N PHE A 203 -21.84 4.80 24.90
CA PHE A 203 -21.70 3.36 25.15
C PHE A 203 -20.33 2.85 24.75
N VAL A 204 -19.80 3.32 23.62
CA VAL A 204 -18.43 3.03 23.18
C VAL A 204 -17.42 3.51 24.23
N GLY A 205 -17.63 4.69 24.82
CA GLY A 205 -16.75 5.25 25.85
C GLY A 205 -16.66 4.40 27.12
N PHE A 206 -17.66 3.56 27.43
CA PHE A 206 -17.59 2.63 28.57
C PHE A 206 -16.51 1.57 28.41
N PHE A 207 -16.11 1.23 27.18
CA PHE A 207 -15.05 0.25 26.93
C PHE A 207 -13.64 0.82 27.14
N LEU A 208 -13.49 2.14 27.28
CA LEU A 208 -12.18 2.74 27.54
C LEU A 208 -11.68 2.35 28.95
N ASN A 209 -10.43 1.95 29.08
CA ASN A 209 -9.86 1.70 30.40
C ASN A 209 -9.60 3.02 31.14
N LYS A 210 -9.73 2.98 32.47
CA LYS A 210 -9.21 4.05 33.32
C LYS A 210 -7.67 4.08 33.20
N PRO A 211 -7.00 5.25 33.34
CA PRO A 211 -5.55 5.36 33.18
C PRO A 211 -4.75 4.32 33.98
N SER A 212 -5.14 4.07 35.24
CA SER A 212 -4.49 3.09 36.12
C SER A 212 -4.61 1.62 35.69
N LYS A 213 -5.50 1.30 34.75
CA LYS A 213 -5.70 -0.03 34.18
C LYS A 213 -5.05 -0.21 32.81
N VAL A 214 -4.45 0.85 32.25
CA VAL A 214 -3.74 0.77 30.97
C VAL A 214 -2.40 0.11 31.20
N GLU A 215 -2.10 -0.89 30.39
CA GLU A 215 -0.84 -1.65 30.43
C GLU A 215 0.00 -1.24 29.22
N ARG A 216 1.16 -0.61 29.48
CA ARG A 216 2.14 -0.20 28.47
C ARG A 216 3.30 -1.18 28.41
N ARG A 217 3.90 -1.32 27.22
CA ARG A 217 5.03 -2.22 27.00
C ARG A 217 6.32 -1.76 27.69
N ASP A 218 6.39 -0.50 28.10
CA ASP A 218 7.49 0.06 28.90
C ASP A 218 7.37 -0.21 30.40
N GLY A 219 6.30 -0.90 30.85
CA GLY A 219 6.04 -1.17 32.26
C GLY A 219 5.60 0.06 33.07
N LYS A 220 5.57 1.26 32.46
CA LYS A 220 5.18 2.49 33.14
C LYS A 220 3.66 2.61 33.19
N LYS A 221 3.14 3.06 34.35
CA LYS A 221 1.71 3.34 34.51
C LYS A 221 1.36 4.68 33.88
N VAL A 222 0.18 4.75 33.24
CA VAL A 222 -0.37 6.02 32.74
C VAL A 222 -0.96 6.80 33.90
N ASN A 223 -0.42 7.99 34.16
CA ASN A 223 -1.00 8.92 35.14
C ASN A 223 -1.65 10.11 34.41
N LEU A 224 -2.98 10.20 34.52
CA LEU A 224 -3.78 11.32 34.03
C LEU A 224 -4.73 11.79 35.14
N SER A 225 -4.23 11.86 36.37
CA SER A 225 -4.98 12.39 37.50
C SER A 225 -4.63 13.86 37.73
N ILE A 226 -5.65 14.70 37.83
CA ILE A 226 -5.51 16.08 38.30
C ILE A 226 -5.74 16.05 39.80
N VAL A 227 -4.65 15.87 40.54
CA VAL A 227 -4.66 15.78 42.02
C VAL A 227 -4.62 17.16 42.69
N GLU A 228 -4.25 18.19 41.94
CA GLU A 228 -4.17 19.56 42.46
C GLU A 228 -5.54 20.26 42.48
N ASN A 229 -5.63 21.32 43.28
CA ASN A 229 -6.85 22.10 43.46
C ASN A 229 -7.33 22.68 42.11
N PRO A 230 -8.63 22.61 41.78
CA PRO A 230 -9.21 23.22 40.56
C PRO A 230 -8.77 24.67 40.29
N TRP A 231 -8.62 25.49 41.33
CA TRP A 231 -8.17 26.88 41.21
C TRP A 231 -6.71 27.01 40.77
N TYR A 232 -5.85 26.07 41.19
CA TYR A 232 -4.47 26.04 40.74
C TYR A 232 -4.41 25.75 39.24
N GLU A 233 -5.16 24.76 38.77
CA GLU A 233 -5.19 24.41 37.34
C GLU A 233 -5.66 25.56 36.45
N ILE A 234 -6.70 26.29 36.88
CA ILE A 234 -7.17 27.49 36.19
C ILE A 234 -6.07 28.56 36.12
N LYS A 235 -5.40 28.82 37.24
CA LYS A 235 -4.31 29.82 37.32
C LYS A 235 -3.10 29.42 36.47
N ALA A 236 -2.71 28.15 36.50
CA ALA A 236 -1.58 27.62 35.74
C ALA A 236 -1.86 27.64 34.23
N THR A 237 -3.08 27.28 33.82
CA THR A 237 -3.54 27.35 32.43
C THR A 237 -3.54 28.80 31.93
N THR A 238 -4.08 29.74 32.72
CA THR A 238 -4.05 31.18 32.42
C THR A 238 -2.62 31.71 32.28
N LYS A 239 -1.72 31.30 33.17
CA LYS A 239 -0.32 31.71 33.12
C LYS A 239 0.37 31.24 31.83
N ASN A 240 0.07 30.03 31.36
CA ASN A 240 0.62 29.52 30.10
C ASN A 240 0.07 30.25 28.88
N PHE A 241 -1.21 30.66 28.89
CA PHE A 241 -1.80 31.46 27.83
C PHE A 241 -1.09 32.81 27.66
N LEU A 242 -0.73 33.45 28.77
CA LEU A 242 -0.06 34.76 28.78
C LEU A 242 1.43 34.71 28.44
N LYS A 243 2.01 33.52 28.17
CA LYS A 243 3.41 33.43 27.75
C LYS A 243 3.61 34.03 26.36
N PRO A 244 4.66 34.84 26.12
CA PRO A 244 4.91 35.46 24.82
C PRO A 244 4.93 34.48 23.65
N LYS A 245 5.51 33.29 23.85
CA LYS A 245 5.57 32.24 22.81
C LYS A 245 4.18 31.76 22.36
N PHE A 246 3.22 31.66 23.27
CA PHE A 246 1.86 31.24 22.94
C PHE A 246 1.06 32.39 22.31
N LEU A 247 1.19 33.61 22.84
CA LEU A 247 0.53 34.80 22.30
C LEU A 247 0.91 35.07 20.84
N LEU A 248 2.18 34.86 20.47
CA LEU A 248 2.65 34.99 19.08
C LEU A 248 2.01 33.98 18.11
N LEU A 249 1.42 32.89 18.61
CA LEU A 249 0.77 31.87 17.78
C LEU A 249 -0.73 32.08 17.64
N LEU A 250 -1.34 33.05 18.33
CA LEU A 250 -2.80 33.25 18.30
C LEU A 250 -3.34 33.47 16.87
N LEU A 251 -2.63 34.27 16.06
CA LEU A 251 -3.02 34.52 14.66
C LEU A 251 -2.76 33.30 13.76
N TRP A 252 -1.74 32.50 14.05
CA TRP A 252 -1.43 31.29 13.30
C TRP A 252 -2.46 30.18 13.57
N ILE A 253 -2.86 30.01 14.84
CA ILE A 253 -4.00 29.16 15.22
C ILE A 253 -5.25 29.69 14.53
N GLY A 254 -5.49 31.00 14.61
CA GLY A 254 -6.68 31.64 14.04
C GLY A 254 -6.83 31.42 12.55
N GLN A 255 -5.81 31.74 11.74
CA GLN A 255 -5.91 31.58 10.28
C GLN A 255 -6.17 30.13 9.85
N ALA A 256 -5.65 29.16 10.62
CA ALA A 256 -5.83 27.75 10.32
C ALA A 256 -7.27 27.31 10.51
N VAL A 257 -7.88 27.59 11.68
CA VAL A 257 -9.24 27.11 11.97
C VAL A 257 -10.34 28.03 11.49
N PHE A 258 -10.04 29.30 11.21
CA PHE A 258 -10.98 30.21 10.57
C PHE A 258 -11.40 29.69 9.19
N ALA A 259 -10.51 28.96 8.50
CA ALA A 259 -10.73 28.46 7.15
C ALA A 259 -11.90 27.46 7.08
N GLU A 260 -12.21 26.75 8.17
CA GLU A 260 -13.21 25.69 8.22
C GLU A 260 -14.60 26.15 7.78
N ALA A 261 -15.12 27.20 8.44
CA ALA A 261 -16.41 27.74 8.07
C ALA A 261 -16.42 28.31 6.64
N VAL A 262 -15.28 28.83 6.18
CA VAL A 262 -15.13 29.45 4.86
C VAL A 262 -15.29 28.40 3.76
N TYR A 263 -14.53 27.30 3.79
CA TYR A 263 -14.63 26.30 2.70
C TYR A 263 -15.92 25.47 2.78
N PHE A 264 -16.49 25.23 3.96
CA PHE A 264 -17.81 24.59 4.06
C PHE A 264 -18.94 25.49 3.57
N THR A 265 -18.84 26.80 3.80
CA THR A 265 -19.82 27.75 3.25
C THR A 265 -19.65 27.94 1.75
N TYR A 266 -18.40 27.97 1.26
CA TYR A 266 -18.10 28.01 -0.16
C TYR A 266 -18.75 26.85 -0.92
N ILE A 267 -18.59 25.61 -0.44
CA ILE A 267 -19.22 24.47 -1.13
C ILE A 267 -20.75 24.47 -0.99
N ALA A 268 -21.29 25.02 0.11
CA ALA A 268 -22.74 25.15 0.30
C ALA A 268 -23.40 26.15 -0.65
N LEU A 269 -22.73 27.27 -0.94
CA LEU A 269 -23.29 28.37 -1.73
C LEU A 269 -23.23 28.11 -3.24
N TRP A 270 -22.17 27.45 -3.72
CA TRP A 270 -21.83 27.45 -5.15
C TRP A 270 -21.98 26.10 -5.85
N PHE A 271 -22.49 25.05 -5.17
CA PHE A 271 -22.52 23.68 -5.72
C PHE A 271 -23.86 22.95 -5.53
N SER A 272 -24.16 22.02 -6.45
CA SER A 272 -25.32 21.12 -6.37
C SER A 272 -25.26 20.16 -5.17
N VAL A 273 -26.38 19.52 -4.81
CA VAL A 273 -26.42 18.54 -3.71
C VAL A 273 -25.45 17.39 -3.96
N ARG A 274 -25.44 16.81 -5.17
CA ARG A 274 -24.53 15.71 -5.51
C ARG A 274 -23.06 16.13 -5.58
N ALA A 275 -22.77 17.35 -6.03
CA ALA A 275 -21.41 17.90 -5.98
C ALA A 275 -20.91 18.09 -4.54
N ARG A 276 -21.77 18.54 -3.61
CA ARG A 276 -21.43 18.61 -2.18
C ARG A 276 -21.21 17.24 -1.57
N ALA A 277 -22.02 16.24 -1.96
CA ALA A 277 -21.84 14.86 -1.52
C ALA A 277 -20.48 14.30 -1.96
N LEU A 278 -20.12 14.53 -3.23
CA LEU A 278 -18.81 14.18 -3.77
C LEU A 278 -17.68 14.92 -3.03
N GLY A 279 -17.85 16.23 -2.78
CA GLY A 279 -16.91 17.05 -2.02
C GLY A 279 -16.65 16.51 -0.62
N SER A 280 -17.71 16.16 0.11
CA SER A 280 -17.62 15.56 1.45
C SER A 280 -16.79 14.26 1.45
N PHE A 281 -17.06 13.37 0.47
CA PHE A 281 -16.33 12.10 0.34
C PHE A 281 -14.85 12.31 -0.02
N LEU A 282 -14.57 13.10 -1.05
CA LEU A 282 -13.21 13.34 -1.54
C LEU A 282 -12.36 14.12 -0.54
N SER A 283 -12.92 15.14 0.10
CA SER A 283 -12.22 15.95 1.12
C SER A 283 -11.73 15.09 2.29
N GLY A 284 -12.52 14.10 2.73
CA GLY A 284 -12.09 13.14 3.74
C GLY A 284 -10.86 12.33 3.32
N ILE A 285 -10.85 11.82 2.08
CA ILE A 285 -9.75 11.03 1.54
C ILE A 285 -8.47 11.87 1.40
N VAL A 286 -8.56 13.07 0.81
CA VAL A 286 -7.37 13.92 0.62
C VAL A 286 -6.84 14.45 1.95
N ALA A 287 -7.69 14.67 2.95
CA ALA A 287 -7.27 15.05 4.30
C ALA A 287 -6.47 13.92 4.97
N VAL A 288 -6.92 12.66 4.86
CA VAL A 288 -6.18 11.50 5.37
C VAL A 288 -4.80 11.40 4.71
N ILE A 289 -4.74 11.52 3.38
CA ILE A 289 -3.48 11.39 2.63
C ILE A 289 -2.52 12.52 2.99
N SER A 290 -2.95 13.78 2.85
CA SER A 290 -2.09 14.95 3.09
C SER A 290 -1.61 15.04 4.54
N GLY A 291 -2.46 14.69 5.50
CA GLY A 291 -2.09 14.67 6.90
C GLY A 291 -1.03 13.62 7.22
N ASN A 292 -1.17 12.40 6.68
CA ASN A 292 -0.17 11.34 6.85
C ASN A 292 1.16 11.70 6.18
N LEU A 293 1.14 12.35 5.00
CA LEU A 293 2.36 12.81 4.33
C LEU A 293 3.12 13.85 5.17
N LEU A 294 2.42 14.85 5.71
CA LEU A 294 3.05 15.85 6.58
C LEU A 294 3.58 15.21 7.87
N GLY A 295 2.78 14.34 8.51
CA GLY A 295 3.20 13.61 9.71
C GLY A 295 4.47 12.79 9.45
N HIS A 296 4.50 12.01 8.37
CA HIS A 296 5.68 11.25 7.97
C HIS A 296 6.91 12.14 7.75
N TRP A 297 6.75 13.33 7.14
CA TRP A 297 7.86 14.28 6.97
C TRP A 297 8.39 14.82 8.30
N LEU A 298 7.49 15.24 9.21
CA LEU A 298 7.85 15.77 10.52
C LEU A 298 8.49 14.72 11.43
N ASP A 299 8.16 13.44 11.23
CA ASP A 299 8.67 12.32 12.01
C ASP A 299 10.02 11.78 11.52
N ARG A 300 10.52 12.19 10.34
CA ARG A 300 11.82 11.73 9.81
C ARG A 300 13.00 12.17 10.66
N THR A 301 13.46 11.32 11.57
CA THR A 301 14.56 11.59 12.52
C THR A 301 15.93 11.71 11.85
N LYS A 302 16.11 11.15 10.65
CA LYS A 302 17.35 11.30 9.85
C LYS A 302 17.63 12.75 9.43
N ILE A 303 16.61 13.60 9.40
CA ILE A 303 16.74 15.01 9.02
C ILE A 303 16.63 15.87 10.29
N ALA A 304 17.56 16.81 10.45
CA ALA A 304 17.58 17.70 11.61
C ALA A 304 16.23 18.43 11.81
N LEU A 305 15.79 18.55 13.07
CA LEU A 305 14.51 19.18 13.44
C LEU A 305 14.34 20.56 12.80
N LYS A 306 15.41 21.37 12.80
CA LYS A 306 15.44 22.71 12.18
C LYS A 306 15.10 22.69 10.69
N THR A 307 15.56 21.68 9.96
CA THR A 307 15.41 21.61 8.50
C THR A 307 14.00 21.15 8.15
N ARG A 308 13.50 20.11 8.80
CA ARG A 308 12.16 19.57 8.53
C ARG A 308 11.04 20.51 8.96
N SER A 309 11.17 21.17 10.12
CA SER A 309 10.14 22.10 10.62
C SER A 309 10.06 23.39 9.78
N ARG A 310 11.20 23.96 9.39
CA ARG A 310 11.26 25.16 8.53
C ARG A 310 10.82 24.85 7.10
N GLY A 311 11.19 23.69 6.56
CA GLY A 311 10.73 23.23 5.25
C GLY A 311 9.21 23.06 5.21
N ALA A 312 8.63 22.41 6.23
CA ALA A 312 7.18 22.27 6.35
C ALA A 312 6.47 23.62 6.47
N PHE A 313 7.00 24.54 7.29
CA PHE A 313 6.45 25.88 7.45
C PHE A 313 6.37 26.64 6.12
N TRP A 314 7.48 26.73 5.38
CA TRP A 314 7.49 27.47 4.12
C TRP A 314 6.65 26.80 3.03
N PHE A 315 6.62 25.47 2.99
CA PHE A 315 5.73 24.74 2.10
C PHE A 315 4.26 25.10 2.36
N ILE A 316 3.83 25.09 3.63
CA ILE A 316 2.48 25.47 4.03
C ILE A 316 2.18 26.93 3.66
N VAL A 317 3.08 27.85 3.98
CA VAL A 317 2.90 29.28 3.69
C VAL A 317 2.72 29.53 2.20
N ILE A 318 3.61 28.99 1.35
CA ILE A 318 3.58 29.23 -0.10
C ILE A 318 2.31 28.63 -0.73
N THR A 319 2.00 27.38 -0.40
CA THR A 319 0.83 26.68 -0.97
C THR A 319 -0.49 27.33 -0.55
N GLN A 320 -0.63 27.71 0.72
CA GLN A 320 -1.81 28.44 1.18
C GLN A 320 -1.95 29.82 0.53
N GLY A 321 -0.86 30.56 0.34
CA GLY A 321 -0.89 31.83 -0.36
C GLY A 321 -1.44 31.69 -1.78
N ALA A 322 -1.01 30.64 -2.49
CA ALA A 322 -1.53 30.33 -3.82
C ALA A 322 -3.03 29.96 -3.79
N TRP A 323 -3.46 29.11 -2.85
CA TRP A 323 -4.85 28.68 -2.75
C TRP A 323 -5.79 29.79 -2.30
N TRP A 324 -5.39 30.66 -1.37
CA TRP A 324 -6.18 31.82 -0.98
C TRP A 324 -6.29 32.85 -2.10
N THR A 325 -5.22 33.04 -2.88
CA THR A 325 -5.27 33.87 -4.09
C THR A 325 -6.28 33.31 -5.08
N TRP A 326 -6.24 31.99 -5.34
CA TRP A 326 -7.19 31.33 -6.23
C TRP A 326 -8.64 31.43 -5.72
N ALA A 327 -8.86 31.19 -4.42
CA ALA A 327 -10.17 31.32 -3.79
C ALA A 327 -10.72 32.74 -3.90
N THR A 328 -9.90 33.77 -3.68
CA THR A 328 -10.27 35.18 -3.84
C THR A 328 -10.71 35.48 -5.27
N VAL A 329 -9.95 35.02 -6.28
CA VAL A 329 -10.30 35.24 -7.69
C VAL A 329 -11.64 34.57 -8.03
N MET A 330 -11.85 33.33 -7.61
CA MET A 330 -13.10 32.59 -7.88
C MET A 330 -14.30 33.20 -7.15
N ALA A 331 -14.18 33.50 -5.86
CA ALA A 331 -15.29 34.04 -5.07
C ALA A 331 -15.70 35.45 -5.55
N THR A 332 -14.75 36.27 -5.98
CA THR A 332 -15.04 37.58 -6.61
C THR A 332 -15.88 37.39 -7.87
N ARG A 333 -15.51 36.44 -8.73
CA ARG A 333 -16.25 36.12 -9.95
C ARG A 333 -17.64 35.55 -9.68
N PHE A 334 -17.77 34.66 -8.70
CA PHE A 334 -19.05 34.02 -8.37
C PHE A 334 -20.06 35.00 -7.78
N ARG A 335 -19.60 36.04 -7.10
CA ARG A 335 -20.47 37.10 -6.59
C ARG A 335 -21.24 37.81 -7.70
N GLU A 336 -20.61 37.99 -8.86
CA GLU A 336 -21.22 38.60 -10.04
C GLU A 336 -22.09 37.59 -10.81
N SER A 337 -21.56 36.40 -11.09
CA SER A 337 -22.23 35.42 -11.97
C SER A 337 -23.26 34.53 -11.28
N ARG A 338 -23.28 34.49 -9.94
CA ARG A 338 -24.15 33.66 -9.10
C ARG A 338 -24.33 32.21 -9.59
N PRO A 339 -23.23 31.45 -9.80
CA PRO A 339 -23.31 30.13 -10.40
C PRO A 339 -23.73 29.07 -9.38
N THR A 340 -24.33 27.99 -9.88
CA THR A 340 -24.47 26.72 -9.15
C THR A 340 -23.78 25.64 -9.96
N TYR A 341 -22.60 25.21 -9.53
CA TYR A 341 -21.81 24.21 -10.22
C TYR A 341 -22.26 22.80 -9.86
N ASP A 342 -22.60 22.04 -10.89
CA ASP A 342 -22.72 20.60 -10.84
C ASP A 342 -21.47 19.93 -11.42
N TRP A 343 -21.20 18.66 -11.12
CA TRP A 343 -20.02 17.95 -11.66
C TRP A 343 -19.96 17.88 -13.19
N SER A 344 -21.10 18.10 -13.86
CA SER A 344 -21.23 18.14 -15.32
C SER A 344 -20.97 19.54 -15.90
N SER A 345 -20.85 20.57 -15.05
CA SER A 345 -20.67 21.95 -15.48
C SER A 345 -19.24 22.18 -15.99
N SER A 346 -19.09 22.90 -17.11
CA SER A 346 -17.80 23.18 -17.77
C SER A 346 -16.80 24.02 -16.95
N GLY A 347 -17.20 24.54 -15.78
CA GLY A 347 -16.34 25.23 -14.81
C GLY A 347 -16.17 24.50 -13.47
N PHE A 348 -16.73 23.30 -13.33
CA PHE A 348 -16.74 22.57 -12.07
C PHE A 348 -15.33 22.32 -11.53
N GLY A 349 -14.41 21.82 -12.35
CA GLY A 349 -13.05 21.49 -11.88
C GLY A 349 -12.31 22.70 -11.29
N ALA A 350 -12.42 23.87 -11.92
CA ALA A 350 -11.79 25.10 -11.44
C ALA A 350 -12.43 25.61 -10.13
N ALA A 351 -13.73 25.48 -9.98
CA ALA A 351 -14.43 25.88 -8.75
C ALA A 351 -14.22 24.87 -7.61
N PHE A 352 -14.34 23.58 -7.92
CA PHE A 352 -14.29 22.47 -6.97
C PHE A 352 -12.87 22.21 -6.47
N GLY A 353 -11.86 22.43 -7.31
CA GLY A 353 -10.46 22.37 -6.93
C GLY A 353 -10.15 23.27 -5.73
N VAL A 354 -10.67 24.51 -5.71
CA VAL A 354 -10.50 25.43 -4.56
C VAL A 354 -10.93 24.77 -3.26
N TYR A 355 -12.10 24.13 -3.22
CA TYR A 355 -12.58 23.45 -2.02
C TYR A 355 -11.63 22.33 -1.58
N ILE A 356 -11.21 21.46 -2.51
CA ILE A 356 -10.30 20.35 -2.21
C ILE A 356 -8.95 20.86 -1.68
N PHE A 357 -8.36 21.88 -2.30
CA PHE A 357 -7.07 22.41 -1.85
C PHE A 357 -7.17 23.19 -0.54
N LEU A 358 -8.26 23.91 -0.29
CA LEU A 358 -8.49 24.54 1.01
C LEU A 358 -8.66 23.51 2.13
N THR A 359 -9.34 22.38 1.87
CA THR A 359 -9.45 21.28 2.86
C THR A 359 -8.09 20.62 3.14
N ILE A 360 -7.25 20.43 2.12
CA ILE A 360 -5.86 19.99 2.30
C ILE A 360 -5.10 21.01 3.17
N GLY A 361 -5.21 22.30 2.85
CA GLY A 361 -4.58 23.39 3.57
C GLY A 361 -4.98 23.47 5.05
N PHE A 362 -6.26 23.29 5.33
CA PHE A 362 -6.74 23.16 6.70
C PHE A 362 -6.10 21.98 7.42
N GLN A 363 -6.12 20.79 6.80
CA GLN A 363 -5.64 19.58 7.45
C GLN A 363 -4.13 19.61 7.76
N ILE A 364 -3.31 20.08 6.82
CA ILE A 364 -1.86 20.21 7.05
C ILE A 364 -1.56 21.26 8.12
N ASN A 365 -2.30 22.37 8.17
CA ASN A 365 -2.11 23.37 9.23
C ASN A 365 -2.55 22.84 10.58
N TYR A 366 -3.71 22.20 10.63
CA TYR A 366 -4.28 21.66 11.85
C TYR A 366 -3.31 20.67 12.51
N LEU A 367 -2.69 19.78 11.71
CA LEU A 367 -1.63 18.89 12.21
C LEU A 367 -0.36 19.64 12.62
N PHE A 368 0.02 20.68 11.89
CA PHE A 368 1.18 21.50 12.23
C PHE A 368 1.00 22.28 13.55
N LEU A 369 -0.22 22.62 13.95
CA LEU A 369 -0.53 23.22 15.26
C LEU A 369 -0.18 22.28 16.43
N TYR A 370 -0.50 20.99 16.31
CA TYR A 370 -0.10 20.00 17.32
C TYR A 370 1.42 19.88 17.44
N PHE A 371 2.13 20.00 16.31
CA PHE A 371 3.59 20.05 16.31
C PHE A 371 4.12 21.28 17.07
N PHE A 372 3.56 22.48 16.86
CA PHE A 372 3.92 23.66 17.66
C PHE A 372 3.74 23.43 19.16
N VAL A 373 2.56 22.98 19.57
CA VAL A 373 2.24 22.79 20.98
C VAL A 373 3.14 21.75 21.64
N THR A 374 3.42 20.64 20.95
CA THR A 374 4.32 19.60 21.46
C THR A 374 5.74 20.11 21.70
N ASN A 375 6.22 21.05 20.89
CA ASN A 375 7.54 21.65 21.05
C ASN A 375 7.56 22.83 22.05
N LEU A 376 6.39 23.33 22.49
CA LEU A 376 6.28 24.37 23.53
C LEU A 376 6.13 23.82 24.94
N ALA A 377 5.68 22.58 25.09
CA ALA A 377 5.50 21.93 26.38
C ALA A 377 6.83 21.38 26.91
N GLU A 378 7.20 21.76 28.13
CA GLU A 378 8.44 21.31 28.77
C GLU A 378 8.21 20.08 29.67
N THR A 379 6.98 19.88 30.15
CA THR A 379 6.57 18.81 31.09
C THR A 379 5.24 18.19 30.69
N GLU A 380 4.94 16.96 31.13
CA GLU A 380 3.72 16.23 30.73
C GLU A 380 2.43 16.91 31.21
N ASP A 381 2.43 17.55 32.37
CA ASP A 381 1.29 18.34 32.89
C ASP A 381 1.05 19.61 32.06
N GLN A 382 2.11 20.23 31.54
CA GLN A 382 1.99 21.36 30.63
C GLN A 382 1.35 20.96 29.30
N VAL A 383 1.50 19.71 28.85
CA VAL A 383 0.89 19.24 27.60
C VAL A 383 -0.64 19.29 27.70
N ILE A 384 -1.23 18.86 28.82
CA ILE A 384 -2.68 18.91 29.03
C ILE A 384 -3.17 20.36 29.00
N ARG A 385 -2.44 21.26 29.67
CA ARG A 385 -2.78 22.69 29.72
C ARG A 385 -2.66 23.34 28.34
N TYR A 386 -1.59 23.08 27.59
CA TYR A 386 -1.45 23.62 26.23
C TYR A 386 -2.44 22.99 25.24
N ALA A 387 -2.82 21.73 25.39
CA ALA A 387 -3.88 21.11 24.60
C ALA A 387 -5.24 21.79 24.86
N ALA A 388 -5.57 22.05 26.12
CA ALA A 388 -6.77 22.81 26.49
C ALA A 388 -6.73 24.25 25.94
N LEU A 389 -5.59 24.93 26.03
CA LEU A 389 -5.41 26.28 25.46
C LEU A 389 -5.50 26.29 23.94
N LEU A 390 -4.92 25.30 23.26
CA LEU A 390 -5.03 25.16 21.82
C LEU A 390 -6.50 24.99 21.42
N ARG A 391 -7.19 23.97 21.96
CA ARG A 391 -8.60 23.69 21.63
C ARG A 391 -9.53 24.85 21.99
N GLY A 392 -9.28 25.53 23.12
CA GLY A 392 -10.04 26.71 23.52
C GLY A 392 -9.82 27.90 22.57
N THR A 393 -8.57 28.14 22.16
CA THR A 393 -8.22 29.22 21.20
C THR A 393 -8.77 28.92 19.81
N GLU A 394 -8.68 27.67 19.36
CA GLU A 394 -9.28 27.22 18.11
C GLU A 394 -10.79 27.44 18.13
N SER A 395 -11.47 27.04 19.21
CA SER A 395 -12.90 27.24 19.38
C SER A 395 -13.28 28.72 19.34
N ALA A 396 -12.48 29.61 19.94
CA ALA A 396 -12.75 31.04 19.89
C ALA A 396 -12.71 31.59 18.46
N TRP A 397 -11.70 31.19 17.67
CA TRP A 397 -11.60 31.59 16.26
C TRP A 397 -12.66 30.94 15.38
N GLN A 398 -13.03 29.69 15.63
CA GLN A 398 -14.14 29.01 14.94
C GLN A 398 -15.48 29.68 15.24
N ALA A 399 -15.72 30.09 16.50
CA ALA A 399 -16.92 30.84 16.86
C ALA A 399 -17.02 32.15 16.08
N VAL A 400 -15.91 32.91 15.97
CA VAL A 400 -15.84 34.12 15.15
C VAL A 400 -16.06 33.80 13.67
N SER A 401 -15.40 32.76 13.14
CA SER A 401 -15.49 32.40 11.73
C SER A 401 -16.92 31.98 11.33
N TYR A 402 -17.53 31.06 12.06
CA TYR A 402 -18.91 30.63 11.82
C TYR A 402 -19.91 31.78 12.07
N GLY A 403 -19.68 32.60 13.09
CA GLY A 403 -20.51 33.77 13.39
C GLY A 403 -20.49 34.79 12.25
N LEU A 404 -19.31 35.18 11.76
CA LEU A 404 -19.17 36.11 10.64
C LEU A 404 -19.73 35.51 9.35
N THR A 405 -19.39 34.26 9.06
CA THR A 405 -19.82 33.53 7.85
C THR A 405 -21.33 33.24 7.84
N SER A 406 -22.05 33.45 8.96
CA SER A 406 -23.52 33.44 8.98
C SER A 406 -24.14 34.70 8.34
N ILE A 407 -23.36 35.78 8.21
CA ILE A 407 -23.76 37.04 7.54
C ILE A 407 -23.56 36.86 6.03
N PRO A 408 -24.56 37.14 5.17
CA PRO A 408 -24.49 36.84 3.74
C PRO A 408 -23.23 37.34 3.01
N VAL A 409 -22.83 38.59 3.22
CA VAL A 409 -21.65 39.18 2.56
C VAL A 409 -20.36 38.48 2.99
N PHE A 410 -20.26 38.08 4.25
CA PHE A 410 -19.12 37.31 4.75
C PHE A 410 -19.15 35.87 4.24
N GLY A 411 -20.33 35.26 4.15
CA GLY A 411 -20.51 33.94 3.54
C GLY A 411 -20.07 33.88 2.08
N GLU A 412 -20.38 34.91 1.30
CA GLU A 412 -20.08 34.95 -0.13
C GLU A 412 -18.61 35.25 -0.44
N ILE A 413 -18.02 36.26 0.22
CA ILE A 413 -16.65 36.73 -0.09
C ILE A 413 -15.84 37.16 1.15
N GLY A 414 -16.48 37.74 2.17
CA GLY A 414 -15.76 38.38 3.27
C GLY A 414 -14.93 37.40 4.11
N GLY A 415 -15.41 36.16 4.27
CA GLY A 415 -14.67 35.10 4.96
C GLY A 415 -13.35 34.76 4.28
N ILE A 416 -13.34 34.68 2.94
CA ILE A 416 -12.12 34.40 2.16
C ILE A 416 -11.11 35.54 2.30
N TYR A 417 -11.54 36.79 2.17
CA TYR A 417 -10.65 37.95 2.27
C TYR A 417 -10.07 38.11 3.68
N MET A 418 -10.90 37.88 4.70
CA MET A 418 -10.45 37.91 6.09
C MET A 418 -9.42 36.81 6.35
N ASN A 419 -9.68 35.57 5.90
CA ASN A 419 -8.72 34.48 6.12
C ASN A 419 -7.41 34.70 5.36
N PHE A 420 -7.45 35.28 4.16
CA PHE A 420 -6.25 35.61 3.41
C PHE A 420 -5.42 36.69 4.13
N SER A 421 -6.08 37.69 4.71
CA SER A 421 -5.43 38.72 5.52
C SER A 421 -4.83 38.14 6.81
N LEU A 422 -5.56 37.27 7.50
CA LEU A 422 -5.09 36.57 8.70
C LEU A 422 -3.87 35.69 8.39
N TRP A 423 -3.88 34.97 7.26
CA TRP A 423 -2.72 34.20 6.80
C TRP A 423 -1.48 35.09 6.66
N ALA A 424 -1.59 36.23 5.98
CA ALA A 424 -0.45 37.14 5.77
C ALA A 424 0.11 37.69 7.10
N LEU A 425 -0.78 38.11 8.00
CA LEU A 425 -0.42 38.67 9.30
C LEU A 425 0.18 37.62 10.26
N ALA A 426 -0.20 36.34 10.12
CA ALA A 426 0.25 35.27 11.00
C ALA A 426 1.70 34.81 10.74
N ILE A 427 2.24 35.01 9.52
CA ILE A 427 3.55 34.48 9.11
C ILE A 427 4.68 34.99 10.00
N GLY A 428 4.75 36.31 10.22
CA GLY A 428 5.82 36.94 10.99
C GLY A 428 5.88 36.45 12.45
N PRO A 429 4.80 36.57 13.23
CA PRO A 429 4.72 36.07 14.59
C PRO A 429 5.02 34.57 14.72
N ALA A 430 4.47 33.74 13.82
CA ALA A 430 4.72 32.30 13.84
C ALA A 430 6.19 31.96 13.57
N TRP A 431 6.83 32.65 12.63
CA TRP A 431 8.24 32.46 12.32
C TRP A 431 9.15 32.82 13.49
N LEU A 432 8.81 33.86 14.27
CA LEU A 432 9.57 34.24 15.47
C LEU A 432 9.60 33.14 16.51
N VAL A 433 8.56 32.31 16.61
CA VAL A 433 8.55 31.13 17.48
C VAL A 433 9.33 29.99 16.81
N LEU A 434 8.97 29.63 15.58
CA LEU A 434 9.49 28.45 14.90
C LEU A 434 11.00 28.47 14.65
N LYS A 435 11.60 29.66 14.45
CA LYS A 435 13.05 29.78 14.18
C LYS A 435 13.93 29.21 15.31
N HIS A 436 13.42 29.14 16.53
CA HIS A 436 14.13 28.63 17.70
C HIS A 436 14.09 27.08 17.81
N PHE A 437 13.17 26.42 17.11
CA PHE A 437 13.06 24.96 17.16
C PHE A 437 14.31 24.28 16.59
N GLY A 438 14.88 23.37 17.37
CA GLY A 438 16.07 22.60 16.99
C GLY A 438 17.41 23.32 17.20
N ASN A 439 17.42 24.52 17.80
CA ASN A 439 18.66 25.20 18.20
C ASN A 439 18.97 24.89 19.68
N GLY A 440 19.53 23.71 19.97
CA GLY A 440 20.32 23.32 21.17
C GLY A 440 19.94 23.72 22.61
N ALA A 441 18.92 24.54 22.85
CA ALA A 441 18.68 25.24 24.11
C ALA A 441 17.26 25.04 24.67
N GLU A 442 16.34 24.42 23.92
CA GLU A 442 14.99 24.13 24.42
C GLU A 442 14.90 22.66 24.88
N LYS A 443 14.91 22.50 26.21
CA LYS A 443 14.68 21.24 26.92
C LYS A 443 13.24 20.79 26.66
N GLY A 444 13.06 19.96 25.63
CA GLY A 444 11.81 19.21 25.45
C GLY A 444 11.66 18.14 26.52
N ILE A 445 10.41 17.69 26.69
CA ILE A 445 9.93 16.73 27.70
C ILE A 445 10.92 15.57 27.93
N HIS A 446 11.25 15.34 29.21
CA HIS A 446 11.96 14.21 29.84
C HIS A 446 13.40 14.46 30.35
N HIS A 447 13.49 14.99 31.58
CA HIS A 447 14.57 14.64 32.50
C HIS A 447 14.01 14.51 33.92
N GLU A 448 13.66 13.28 34.32
CA GLU A 448 13.54 12.89 35.73
C GLU A 448 13.55 11.36 35.82
N ALA A 449 14.74 10.80 35.96
CA ALA A 449 14.97 9.47 36.50
C ALA A 449 16.42 9.37 36.96
N GLN A 450 16.87 10.30 37.80
CA GLN A 450 18.03 10.12 38.65
C GLN A 450 17.90 11.12 39.80
N ILE A 451 18.26 10.65 41.01
CA ILE A 451 18.19 11.34 42.32
C ILE A 451 16.90 11.06 43.11
N THR A 452 16.81 9.85 43.67
CA THR A 452 16.62 9.64 45.12
C THR A 452 16.98 8.19 45.47
N GLN A 453 18.28 7.92 45.61
CA GLN A 453 18.77 6.94 46.58
C GLN A 453 19.61 7.73 47.57
N ALA A 454 18.98 8.15 48.66
CA ALA A 454 19.64 8.57 49.88
C ALA A 454 18.68 8.28 51.03
N GLY A 455 19.06 7.34 51.89
CA GLY A 455 18.34 6.99 53.11
C GLY A 455 17.73 5.59 53.09
N ASP A 456 18.57 4.58 53.28
CA ASP A 456 18.32 3.63 54.38
C ASP A 456 19.62 2.92 54.75
N GLY A 457 19.89 2.94 56.05
CA GLY A 457 21.09 2.38 56.66
C GLY A 457 20.93 0.92 57.05
N ALA A 458 22.09 0.28 57.18
CA ALA A 458 22.40 -0.95 57.92
C ALA A 458 21.77 -2.26 57.39
N VAL A 459 22.61 -3.19 56.95
CA VAL A 459 23.18 -4.28 57.79
C VAL A 459 24.03 -5.22 56.90
N SER A 460 25.24 -5.52 57.39
CA SER A 460 26.20 -6.63 57.12
C SER A 460 26.12 -7.40 55.78
N SER A 461 27.22 -7.63 55.08
CA SER A 461 28.35 -8.48 55.53
C SER A 461 29.46 -8.46 54.47
N GLU A 462 30.71 -8.58 54.96
CA GLU A 462 31.90 -9.28 54.40
C GLU A 462 31.93 -9.52 52.86
N THR A 463 32.99 -9.24 52.11
CA THR A 463 34.41 -9.52 52.38
C THR A 463 35.30 -8.78 51.36
N GLN A 464 36.50 -8.36 51.81
CA GLN A 464 37.84 -8.36 51.16
C GLN A 464 37.92 -8.62 49.64
N SER A 465 38.79 -8.02 48.82
CA SER A 465 40.06 -7.29 49.02
C SER A 465 40.60 -6.86 47.65
N GLU A 466 41.40 -5.78 47.65
CA GLU A 466 42.62 -5.51 46.84
C GLU A 466 42.50 -5.46 45.30
N ASP A 467 42.71 -4.30 44.66
CA ASP A 467 43.95 -3.52 44.45
C ASP A 467 44.86 -4.02 43.32
N GLY A 468 45.37 -3.05 42.53
CA GLY A 468 46.55 -3.16 41.67
C GLY A 468 46.24 -3.34 40.19
N GLU A 469 46.28 -2.28 39.37
CA GLU A 469 47.48 -1.88 38.60
C GLU A 469 48.06 -3.03 37.75
N GLY A 470 48.23 -2.97 36.43
CA GLY A 470 48.37 -1.86 35.50
C GLY A 470 49.38 -2.27 34.42
N LYS A 471 49.35 -1.51 33.32
CA LYS A 471 50.42 -1.28 32.32
C LYS A 471 50.54 -2.16 31.07
N LYS A 472 50.47 -1.40 29.97
CA LYS A 472 51.40 -1.34 28.81
C LYS A 472 51.31 -2.47 27.79
N ALA A 473 51.67 -2.30 26.52
CA ALA A 473 51.84 -1.19 25.59
C ALA A 473 52.34 -1.85 24.28
N PHE A 474 52.49 -1.04 23.23
CA PHE A 474 53.13 -1.29 21.92
C PHE A 474 52.20 -1.79 20.79
N VAL A 475 52.08 -1.19 19.59
CA VAL A 475 52.72 -0.11 18.77
C VAL A 475 53.02 -0.71 17.39
N ASP A 476 52.57 0.03 16.36
CA ASP A 476 53.09 0.16 14.98
C ASP A 476 53.13 -1.05 14.02
N THR A 477 52.39 -1.01 12.90
CA THR A 477 52.57 -0.31 11.59
C THR A 477 53.37 -1.11 10.57
N HIS A 478 52.86 -1.17 9.34
CA HIS A 478 53.51 -0.87 8.04
C HIS A 478 52.51 -1.28 6.92
N GLU A 479 52.14 -0.41 5.95
CA GLU A 479 52.83 -0.16 4.66
C GLU A 479 53.00 -1.46 3.81
N ASN A 480 52.77 -1.53 2.49
CA ASN A 480 52.74 -0.54 1.43
C ASN A 480 52.38 -1.19 0.06
N ILE A 481 52.09 -0.33 -0.93
CA ILE A 481 52.43 -0.43 -2.38
C ILE A 481 51.50 -1.16 -3.39
N GLU A 482 51.12 -0.35 -4.39
CA GLU A 482 50.55 -0.66 -5.70
C GLU A 482 51.46 -1.53 -6.60
N THR A 483 50.86 -2.31 -7.50
CA THR A 483 51.49 -2.66 -8.78
C THR A 483 50.44 -2.77 -9.88
N LYS A 484 50.55 -1.88 -10.89
CA LYS A 484 49.92 -1.99 -12.21
C LYS A 484 50.59 -3.10 -13.01
N LEU A 485 49.82 -3.96 -13.67
CA LEU A 485 50.29 -4.81 -14.77
C LEU A 485 49.26 -4.88 -15.88
N ILE A 486 49.71 -4.49 -17.08
CA ILE A 486 49.05 -4.56 -18.38
C ILE A 486 49.30 -5.94 -18.96
N MET A 487 48.25 -6.66 -19.35
CA MET A 487 48.18 -7.71 -20.39
C MET A 487 46.70 -7.76 -20.83
N GLY A 488 46.28 -7.81 -22.08
CA GLY A 488 46.88 -8.24 -23.33
C GLY A 488 45.78 -8.99 -24.07
N ASP A 489 45.41 -8.54 -25.28
CA ASP A 489 44.39 -9.18 -26.13
C ASP A 489 44.66 -10.68 -26.29
N ALA A 490 43.68 -11.51 -25.93
CA ALA A 490 43.65 -12.92 -26.31
C ALA A 490 42.22 -13.30 -26.71
N ASN A 491 41.94 -13.14 -28.01
CA ASN A 491 40.90 -13.88 -28.71
C ASN A 491 41.18 -15.38 -28.55
N ILE A 492 40.44 -16.05 -27.67
CA ILE A 492 40.35 -17.51 -27.65
C ILE A 492 39.04 -17.89 -28.34
N SER A 493 39.13 -18.23 -29.63
CA SER A 493 38.06 -18.95 -30.31
C SER A 493 37.93 -20.36 -29.71
N PRO A 494 36.73 -20.83 -29.33
CA PRO A 494 36.56 -22.20 -28.86
C PRO A 494 36.77 -23.21 -30.00
N PRO A 495 37.22 -24.43 -29.68
CA PRO A 495 37.51 -25.46 -30.67
C PRO A 495 36.26 -25.82 -31.48
N SER A 496 36.42 -25.84 -32.79
CA SER A 496 35.41 -26.19 -33.79
C SER A 496 34.92 -27.63 -33.60
N GLY A 497 33.62 -27.80 -33.36
CA GLY A 497 32.94 -29.09 -33.50
C GLY A 497 31.85 -29.39 -32.47
N ALA A 498 31.82 -28.70 -31.32
CA ALA A 498 30.74 -28.82 -30.35
C ALA A 498 29.72 -27.70 -30.57
N THR A 499 28.45 -28.05 -30.75
CA THR A 499 27.34 -27.08 -30.67
C THR A 499 27.44 -26.34 -29.32
N PRO A 500 27.36 -25.00 -29.30
CA PRO A 500 27.40 -24.25 -28.04
C PRO A 500 26.31 -24.77 -27.11
N LYS A 501 26.68 -25.20 -25.90
CA LYS A 501 25.70 -25.62 -24.89
C LYS A 501 24.82 -24.43 -24.50
N LYS A 502 23.51 -24.66 -24.34
CA LYS A 502 22.59 -23.62 -23.86
C LYS A 502 22.97 -23.22 -22.43
N SER A 503 23.02 -21.91 -22.18
CA SER A 503 23.07 -21.35 -20.83
C SER A 503 21.64 -21.33 -20.28
N LEU A 504 21.39 -22.08 -19.21
CA LEU A 504 20.08 -22.24 -18.61
C LEU A 504 19.63 -20.98 -17.89
N ILE A 505 18.38 -20.58 -18.16
CA ILE A 505 17.68 -19.55 -17.40
C ILE A 505 17.09 -20.22 -16.15
N VAL A 506 17.38 -19.65 -14.98
CA VAL A 506 16.98 -20.24 -13.69
C VAL A 506 16.23 -19.22 -12.86
N ASN A 507 14.97 -19.55 -12.52
CA ASN A 507 14.13 -18.75 -11.64
C ASN A 507 13.65 -19.56 -10.44
N ALA A 508 13.40 -18.87 -9.33
CA ALA A 508 12.64 -19.42 -8.21
C ALA A 508 11.15 -19.28 -8.51
N PHE A 509 10.39 -20.39 -8.45
CA PHE A 509 8.95 -20.40 -8.68
C PHE A 509 8.18 -20.43 -7.36
N VAL A 510 7.54 -19.30 -7.07
CA VAL A 510 6.89 -19.02 -5.79
C VAL A 510 5.52 -18.41 -6.03
N GLU A 511 4.71 -18.34 -4.99
CA GLU A 511 3.43 -17.65 -4.98
C GLU A 511 3.27 -17.00 -3.60
N MET A 512 2.50 -15.91 -3.49
CA MET A 512 2.27 -15.26 -2.20
C MET A 512 1.25 -16.01 -1.33
N CYS A 513 1.50 -17.31 -1.15
CA CYS A 513 0.73 -18.26 -0.36
C CYS A 513 1.68 -19.26 0.30
N SER A 514 1.13 -20.11 1.16
CA SER A 514 1.76 -21.37 1.54
C SER A 514 1.31 -22.47 0.58
N GLY A 515 2.00 -23.62 0.52
CA GLY A 515 1.50 -24.80 -0.20
C GLY A 515 1.27 -24.61 -1.72
N HIS A 516 2.16 -23.90 -2.41
CA HIS A 516 2.03 -23.54 -3.83
C HIS A 516 1.94 -24.76 -4.79
N GLN A 517 3.00 -25.57 -4.89
CA GLN A 517 3.06 -26.78 -5.73
C GLN A 517 3.14 -28.08 -4.90
N SER A 518 3.31 -27.97 -3.59
CA SER A 518 3.41 -29.10 -2.66
C SER A 518 2.50 -28.82 -1.46
N PRO A 519 1.18 -29.10 -1.55
CA PRO A 519 0.23 -28.76 -0.50
C PRO A 519 0.44 -29.60 0.78
N GLY A 520 0.21 -28.99 1.95
CA GLY A 520 0.38 -29.65 3.26
C GLY A 520 1.79 -29.58 3.87
N LEU A 521 2.82 -29.23 3.09
CA LEU A 521 4.22 -29.21 3.53
C LEU A 521 4.54 -28.14 4.57
N TRP A 522 3.66 -27.14 4.75
CA TRP A 522 3.76 -26.16 5.83
C TRP A 522 3.78 -26.77 7.24
N ARG A 523 3.32 -28.03 7.36
CA ARG A 523 3.36 -28.81 8.61
C ARG A 523 4.75 -29.36 8.93
N HIS A 524 5.63 -29.44 7.95
CA HIS A 524 7.00 -29.89 8.15
C HIS A 524 7.73 -28.88 9.04
N PRO A 525 8.47 -29.30 10.09
CA PRO A 525 9.06 -28.39 11.08
C PRO A 525 10.04 -27.37 10.48
N ASP A 526 10.72 -27.73 9.39
CA ASP A 526 11.68 -26.85 8.71
C ASP A 526 11.04 -25.94 7.65
N ASP A 527 9.74 -26.09 7.34
CA ASP A 527 9.08 -25.22 6.38
C ASP A 527 8.75 -23.84 6.97
N GLN A 528 9.08 -22.80 6.21
CA GLN A 528 8.83 -21.40 6.57
C GLN A 528 7.94 -20.69 5.55
N SER A 529 7.29 -21.41 4.63
CA SER A 529 6.43 -20.80 3.60
C SER A 529 5.24 -20.06 4.21
N HIS A 530 4.77 -20.47 5.39
CA HIS A 530 3.73 -19.77 6.17
C HIS A 530 4.07 -18.30 6.51
N ASN A 531 5.33 -17.88 6.39
CA ASN A 531 5.78 -16.52 6.62
C ASN A 531 5.53 -15.56 5.43
N PHE A 532 4.84 -16.00 4.37
CA PHE A 532 4.55 -15.20 3.16
C PHE A 532 3.89 -13.83 3.42
N ASN A 533 3.29 -13.61 4.59
CA ASN A 533 2.72 -12.32 5.01
C ASN A 533 3.79 -11.29 5.47
N SER A 534 5.05 -11.68 5.57
CA SER A 534 6.15 -10.85 6.06
C SER A 534 6.98 -10.29 4.91
N THR A 535 7.20 -8.97 4.88
CA THR A 535 8.14 -8.37 3.91
C THR A 535 9.55 -8.95 4.05
N LYS A 536 9.98 -9.32 5.27
CA LYS A 536 11.32 -9.88 5.51
C LYS A 536 11.50 -11.23 4.79
N HIS A 537 10.49 -12.09 4.76
CA HIS A 537 10.52 -13.37 4.07
C HIS A 537 10.88 -13.22 2.58
N TRP A 538 10.23 -12.28 1.90
CA TRP A 538 10.48 -11.99 0.48
C TRP A 538 11.82 -11.30 0.22
N VAL A 539 12.19 -10.34 1.08
CA VAL A 539 13.48 -9.63 0.97
C VAL A 539 14.66 -10.58 1.18
N ASP A 540 14.57 -11.49 2.15
CA ASP A 540 15.62 -12.48 2.40
C ASP A 540 15.76 -13.46 1.23
N LEU A 541 14.63 -13.92 0.66
CA LEU A 541 14.63 -14.75 -0.54
C LEU A 541 15.32 -14.04 -1.71
N ALA A 542 14.95 -12.79 -2.01
CA ALA A 542 15.52 -12.05 -3.14
C ALA A 542 17.04 -11.89 -3.00
N LYS A 543 17.54 -11.62 -1.78
CA LYS A 543 18.99 -11.54 -1.49
C LYS A 543 19.68 -12.89 -1.64
N LEU A 544 19.08 -13.96 -1.13
CA LEU A 544 19.62 -15.32 -1.24
C LEU A 544 19.81 -15.69 -2.72
N LEU A 545 18.77 -15.49 -3.52
CA LEU A 545 18.75 -15.83 -4.94
C LEU A 545 19.70 -14.95 -5.77
N GLU A 546 19.76 -13.65 -5.49
CA GLU A 546 20.67 -12.74 -6.19
C GLU A 546 22.14 -13.06 -5.89
N LYS A 547 22.48 -13.37 -4.64
CA LYS A 547 23.84 -13.81 -4.28
C LYS A 547 24.26 -15.05 -5.08
N ALA A 548 23.31 -15.94 -5.36
CA ALA A 548 23.53 -17.15 -6.14
C ALA A 548 23.42 -16.96 -7.67
N LYS A 549 23.13 -15.73 -8.12
CA LYS A 549 22.99 -15.34 -9.54
C LYS A 549 21.77 -15.92 -10.23
N PHE A 550 20.66 -16.13 -9.53
CA PHE A 550 19.39 -16.47 -10.19
C PHE A 550 18.98 -15.36 -11.17
N HIS A 551 18.30 -15.74 -12.26
CA HIS A 551 17.80 -14.78 -13.25
C HIS A 551 16.63 -13.97 -12.67
N GLY A 552 15.74 -14.62 -11.93
CA GLY A 552 14.62 -13.94 -11.32
C GLY A 552 13.84 -14.73 -10.27
N VAL A 553 12.93 -14.00 -9.63
CA VAL A 553 11.84 -14.54 -8.82
C VAL A 553 10.57 -14.53 -9.68
N PHE A 554 10.01 -15.71 -9.96
CA PHE A 554 8.75 -15.85 -10.67
C PHE A 554 7.63 -16.05 -9.65
N ILE A 555 6.74 -15.07 -9.53
CA ILE A 555 5.64 -15.02 -8.58
C ILE A 555 4.33 -15.33 -9.32
N ALA A 556 3.80 -16.54 -9.11
CA ALA A 556 2.47 -16.95 -9.55
C ALA A 556 1.38 -16.18 -8.79
N ASP A 557 0.15 -16.22 -9.31
CA ASP A 557 -1.02 -15.64 -8.67
C ASP A 557 -2.31 -16.26 -9.20
N VAL A 558 -3.32 -16.33 -8.32
CA VAL A 558 -4.70 -16.69 -8.65
C VAL A 558 -5.67 -15.76 -7.91
N LEU A 559 -6.76 -15.40 -8.58
CA LEU A 559 -7.81 -14.52 -8.02
C LEU A 559 -9.00 -15.30 -7.45
N GLY A 560 -8.93 -16.62 -7.44
CA GLY A 560 -9.97 -17.53 -6.97
C GLY A 560 -9.37 -18.68 -6.15
N GLY A 561 -10.19 -19.31 -5.32
CA GLY A 561 -9.78 -20.52 -4.61
C GLY A 561 -10.06 -21.78 -5.43
N TYR A 562 -9.41 -22.88 -5.08
CA TYR A 562 -9.57 -24.17 -5.75
C TYR A 562 -10.79 -24.92 -5.21
N ASP A 563 -11.95 -24.69 -5.82
CA ASP A 563 -13.26 -25.18 -5.37
C ASP A 563 -13.91 -26.25 -6.27
N VAL A 564 -13.20 -26.76 -7.28
CA VAL A 564 -13.74 -27.77 -8.22
C VAL A 564 -13.92 -29.13 -7.54
N TYR A 565 -12.89 -29.59 -6.82
CA TYR A 565 -12.91 -30.90 -6.17
C TYR A 565 -13.93 -30.94 -5.04
N ASN A 566 -14.87 -31.89 -5.10
CA ASN A 566 -16.03 -31.98 -4.21
C ASN A 566 -16.91 -30.72 -4.16
N LYS A 567 -16.74 -29.79 -5.12
CA LYS A 567 -17.46 -28.50 -5.19
C LYS A 567 -17.34 -27.67 -3.89
N THR A 568 -16.17 -27.71 -3.25
CA THR A 568 -15.90 -27.01 -1.99
C THR A 568 -14.46 -26.52 -1.93
N LEU A 569 -14.22 -25.42 -1.21
CA LEU A 569 -12.88 -24.90 -0.92
C LEU A 569 -12.18 -25.64 0.21
N GLU A 570 -12.89 -26.46 0.97
CA GLU A 570 -12.41 -27.04 2.23
C GLU A 570 -11.06 -27.78 2.10
N PRO A 571 -10.83 -28.63 1.08
CA PRO A 571 -9.53 -29.26 0.86
C PRO A 571 -8.39 -28.26 0.65
N ALA A 572 -8.63 -27.19 -0.11
CA ALA A 572 -7.64 -26.14 -0.36
C ALA A 572 -7.34 -25.34 0.92
N ILE A 573 -8.39 -24.94 1.66
CA ILE A 573 -8.27 -24.20 2.92
C ILE A 573 -7.48 -25.00 3.95
N THR A 574 -7.81 -26.28 4.11
CA THR A 574 -7.23 -27.15 5.14
C THR A 574 -5.76 -27.46 4.87
N SER A 575 -5.42 -27.73 3.60
CA SER A 575 -4.07 -28.10 3.19
C SER A 575 -3.15 -26.88 2.97
N GLY A 576 -3.74 -25.69 2.87
CA GLY A 576 -3.06 -24.48 2.43
C GLY A 576 -2.72 -24.50 0.94
N ALA A 577 -3.46 -25.22 0.10
CA ALA A 577 -3.19 -25.30 -1.34
C ALA A 577 -3.58 -23.98 -2.03
N GLN A 578 -2.59 -23.11 -2.25
CA GLN A 578 -2.77 -21.75 -2.79
C GLN A 578 -3.85 -20.95 -2.04
N TRP A 579 -4.00 -21.22 -0.74
CA TRP A 579 -4.97 -20.55 0.12
C TRP A 579 -4.43 -20.33 1.54
N PRO A 580 -4.53 -19.12 2.12
CA PRO A 580 -4.89 -17.87 1.45
C PRO A 580 -3.76 -17.37 0.53
N VAL A 581 -4.06 -16.44 -0.38
CA VAL A 581 -3.10 -15.85 -1.33
C VAL A 581 -3.15 -14.32 -1.28
N ASN A 582 -1.99 -13.65 -1.34
CA ASN A 582 -1.86 -12.20 -1.34
C ASN A 582 -1.50 -11.63 -2.73
N GLU A 583 -1.79 -10.34 -2.94
CA GLU A 583 -1.49 -9.65 -4.20
C GLU A 583 0.04 -9.53 -4.46
N PRO A 584 0.53 -9.96 -5.64
CA PRO A 584 1.96 -10.21 -5.85
C PRO A 584 2.81 -8.97 -6.20
N LEU A 585 2.23 -7.89 -6.74
CA LEU A 585 3.00 -6.70 -7.11
C LEU A 585 3.44 -5.87 -5.89
N ALA A 586 2.67 -5.91 -4.80
CA ALA A 586 2.92 -5.08 -3.62
C ALA A 586 4.31 -5.30 -3.00
N VAL A 587 4.82 -6.54 -3.01
CA VAL A 587 6.09 -6.88 -2.36
C VAL A 587 7.34 -6.63 -3.22
N VAL A 588 7.17 -6.45 -4.54
CA VAL A 588 8.27 -6.28 -5.49
C VAL A 588 9.16 -5.09 -5.12
N SER A 589 8.58 -3.95 -4.75
CA SER A 589 9.34 -2.75 -4.40
C SER A 589 10.27 -2.97 -3.19
N ALA A 590 9.87 -3.82 -2.23
CA ALA A 590 10.69 -4.13 -1.06
C ALA A 590 11.87 -5.04 -1.43
N MET A 591 11.64 -6.05 -2.28
CA MET A 591 12.71 -6.91 -2.78
C MET A 591 13.69 -6.15 -3.68
N ALA A 592 13.17 -5.29 -4.55
CA ALA A 592 13.96 -4.47 -5.46
C ALA A 592 14.86 -3.48 -4.72
N ALA A 593 14.38 -2.88 -3.62
CA ALA A 593 15.19 -1.99 -2.78
C ALA A 593 16.36 -2.69 -2.06
N ALA A 594 16.36 -4.03 -2.03
CA ALA A 594 17.33 -4.85 -1.34
C ALA A 594 18.27 -5.62 -2.29
N THR A 595 18.11 -5.43 -3.60
CA THR A 595 18.80 -6.16 -4.67
C THR A 595 19.14 -5.25 -5.84
N GLU A 596 20.04 -5.66 -6.73
CA GLU A 596 20.58 -4.79 -7.81
C GLU A 596 20.28 -5.28 -9.23
N SER A 597 20.30 -6.58 -9.49
CA SER A 597 20.28 -7.19 -10.84
C SER A 597 19.20 -8.26 -11.02
N ILE A 598 18.77 -8.96 -9.97
CA ILE A 598 17.75 -10.02 -10.09
C ILE A 598 16.41 -9.48 -10.63
N GLY A 599 15.77 -10.21 -11.54
CA GLY A 599 14.47 -9.89 -12.11
C GLY A 599 13.27 -10.36 -11.29
N PHE A 600 12.10 -9.75 -11.51
CA PHE A 600 10.84 -10.09 -10.83
C PHE A 600 9.73 -10.33 -11.85
N GLY A 601 9.47 -11.59 -12.19
CA GLY A 601 8.38 -11.98 -13.08
C GLY A 601 7.08 -12.16 -12.29
N VAL A 602 6.09 -11.31 -12.50
CA VAL A 602 4.87 -11.27 -11.67
C VAL A 602 3.63 -11.57 -12.49
N THR A 603 2.80 -12.47 -11.98
CA THR A 603 1.53 -12.84 -12.61
C THR A 603 0.46 -11.78 -12.36
N VAL A 604 -0.17 -11.30 -13.44
CA VAL A 604 -1.33 -10.42 -13.36
C VAL A 604 -2.30 -10.76 -14.49
N SER A 605 -3.58 -10.91 -14.15
CA SER A 605 -4.63 -11.28 -15.10
C SER A 605 -5.15 -10.10 -15.92
N THR A 606 -5.42 -10.33 -17.21
CA THR A 606 -6.05 -9.36 -18.12
C THR A 606 -7.58 -9.37 -18.07
N THR A 607 -8.20 -10.26 -17.29
CA THR A 607 -9.64 -10.51 -17.39
C THR A 607 -10.49 -9.50 -16.62
N TYR A 608 -10.01 -9.00 -15.47
CA TYR A 608 -10.86 -8.29 -14.50
C TYR A 608 -10.45 -6.83 -14.21
N GLU A 609 -9.16 -6.49 -14.25
CA GLU A 609 -8.68 -5.12 -13.97
C GLU A 609 -8.54 -4.31 -15.27
N GLN A 610 -8.90 -3.02 -15.28
CA GLN A 610 -8.80 -2.17 -16.47
C GLN A 610 -7.34 -1.91 -16.93
N PRO A 611 -7.05 -1.93 -18.25
CA PRO A 611 -5.68 -1.84 -18.79
C PRO A 611 -4.97 -0.53 -18.46
N TYR A 612 -5.69 0.59 -18.39
CA TYR A 612 -5.10 1.87 -18.03
C TYR A 612 -4.53 1.90 -16.61
N HIS A 613 -5.21 1.22 -15.67
CA HIS A 613 -4.76 1.16 -14.28
C HIS A 613 -3.56 0.22 -14.12
N LEU A 614 -3.60 -0.96 -14.75
CA LEU A 614 -2.47 -1.90 -14.74
C LEU A 614 -1.23 -1.30 -15.41
N ALA A 615 -1.36 -0.64 -16.56
CA ALA A 615 -0.23 0.02 -17.23
C ALA A 615 0.51 1.00 -16.30
N ARG A 616 -0.24 1.75 -15.47
CA ARG A 616 0.36 2.65 -14.47
C ARG A 616 1.14 1.88 -13.41
N ARG A 617 0.61 0.77 -12.89
CA ARG A 617 1.27 -0.07 -11.87
C ARG A 617 2.55 -0.70 -12.43
N LEU A 618 2.49 -1.22 -13.65
CA LEU A 618 3.64 -1.80 -14.36
C LEU A 618 4.73 -0.74 -14.58
N GLY A 619 4.41 0.40 -15.19
CA GLY A 619 5.39 1.47 -15.42
C GLY A 619 5.99 2.02 -14.12
N THR A 620 5.20 2.11 -13.04
CA THR A 620 5.70 2.53 -11.72
C THR A 620 6.72 1.54 -11.16
N LEU A 621 6.40 0.24 -11.17
CA LEU A 621 7.33 -0.77 -10.67
C LEU A 621 8.55 -0.95 -11.56
N ASP A 622 8.41 -0.77 -12.87
CA ASP A 622 9.55 -0.76 -13.77
C ASP A 622 10.53 0.38 -13.43
N HIS A 623 10.04 1.58 -13.11
CA HIS A 623 10.87 2.66 -12.56
C HIS A 623 11.52 2.29 -11.22
N LEU A 624 10.72 1.81 -10.25
CA LEU A 624 11.21 1.52 -8.89
C LEU A 624 12.21 0.36 -8.83
N THR A 625 12.11 -0.57 -9.76
CA THR A 625 13.02 -1.72 -9.87
C THR A 625 14.28 -1.41 -10.68
N GLY A 626 14.34 -0.26 -11.36
CA GLY A 626 15.42 0.03 -12.31
C GLY A 626 15.31 -0.76 -13.62
N GLY A 627 14.09 -1.15 -14.02
CA GLY A 627 13.85 -1.95 -15.21
C GLY A 627 13.98 -3.46 -14.97
N ARG A 628 13.68 -3.96 -13.77
CA ARG A 628 13.80 -5.38 -13.42
C ARG A 628 12.47 -6.12 -13.31
N LEU A 629 11.38 -5.50 -13.78
CA LEU A 629 10.04 -6.09 -13.77
C LEU A 629 9.81 -6.97 -15.00
N GLY A 630 9.16 -8.12 -14.80
CA GLY A 630 8.51 -8.91 -15.83
C GLY A 630 7.03 -9.11 -15.49
N TRP A 631 6.20 -9.27 -16.52
CA TRP A 631 4.78 -9.52 -16.40
C TRP A 631 4.42 -10.87 -17.02
N ASN A 632 3.97 -11.80 -16.20
CA ASN A 632 3.34 -13.03 -16.65
C ASN A 632 1.85 -12.79 -16.94
N ILE A 633 1.51 -12.81 -18.23
CA ILE A 633 0.17 -12.53 -18.75
C ILE A 633 -0.69 -13.78 -18.65
N VAL A 634 -1.80 -13.69 -17.92
CA VAL A 634 -2.77 -14.78 -17.75
C VAL A 634 -4.21 -14.30 -17.96
N THR A 635 -5.11 -15.22 -18.30
CA THR A 635 -6.53 -14.94 -18.56
C THR A 635 -7.45 -15.44 -17.44
N SER A 636 -6.89 -15.75 -16.27
CA SER A 636 -7.54 -16.51 -15.17
C SER A 636 -8.06 -17.89 -15.64
N TYR A 637 -8.61 -18.71 -14.75
CA TYR A 637 -9.33 -19.95 -15.14
C TYR A 637 -10.28 -20.47 -14.04
N LEU A 638 -10.19 -19.98 -12.81
CA LEU A 638 -11.12 -20.31 -11.73
C LEU A 638 -12.42 -19.50 -11.85
N ASP A 639 -13.56 -20.18 -11.82
CA ASP A 639 -14.89 -19.55 -11.93
C ASP A 639 -15.23 -18.67 -10.71
N SER A 640 -14.75 -19.05 -9.53
CA SER A 640 -14.92 -18.27 -8.30
C SER A 640 -14.34 -16.84 -8.42
N ALA A 641 -13.28 -16.65 -9.22
CA ALA A 641 -12.71 -15.33 -9.47
C ALA A 641 -13.69 -14.45 -10.26
N ALA A 642 -14.35 -15.01 -11.28
CA ALA A 642 -15.32 -14.27 -12.09
C ALA A 642 -16.51 -13.80 -11.24
N LYS A 643 -17.05 -14.69 -10.40
CA LYS A 643 -18.15 -14.39 -9.47
C LYS A 643 -17.81 -13.28 -8.48
N ASN A 644 -16.63 -13.35 -7.87
CA ASN A 644 -16.19 -12.34 -6.90
C ASN A 644 -15.81 -11.00 -7.56
N MET A 645 -15.49 -11.00 -8.85
CA MET A 645 -15.19 -9.80 -9.64
C MET A 645 -16.42 -9.22 -10.36
N GLY A 646 -17.62 -9.69 -10.02
CA GLY A 646 -18.89 -9.11 -10.47
C GLY A 646 -19.47 -9.69 -11.77
N LEU A 647 -18.91 -10.77 -12.30
CA LEU A 647 -19.49 -11.53 -13.41
C LEU A 647 -20.38 -12.67 -12.89
N THR A 648 -21.31 -13.17 -13.70
CA THR A 648 -22.15 -14.33 -13.33
C THR A 648 -21.36 -15.64 -13.37
N GLU A 649 -20.54 -15.80 -14.40
CA GLU A 649 -19.68 -16.94 -14.65
C GLU A 649 -18.43 -16.49 -15.42
N GLN A 650 -17.45 -17.38 -15.53
CA GLN A 650 -16.28 -17.12 -16.33
C GLN A 650 -16.62 -16.94 -17.82
N PRO A 651 -16.09 -15.89 -18.50
CA PRO A 651 -16.21 -15.77 -19.94
C PRO A 651 -15.59 -16.95 -20.69
N GLN A 652 -16.15 -17.29 -21.85
CA GLN A 652 -15.67 -18.40 -22.67
C GLN A 652 -14.17 -18.28 -22.97
N HIS A 653 -13.47 -19.42 -23.03
CA HIS A 653 -12.02 -19.47 -23.16
C HIS A 653 -11.49 -18.59 -24.31
N ASP A 654 -12.11 -18.68 -25.49
CA ASP A 654 -11.65 -17.94 -26.68
C ASP A 654 -11.95 -16.43 -26.56
N ASP A 655 -13.07 -16.04 -25.94
CA ASP A 655 -13.38 -14.63 -25.66
C ASP A 655 -12.38 -14.01 -24.68
N ARG A 656 -11.90 -14.79 -23.70
CA ARG A 656 -10.86 -14.31 -22.76
C ARG A 656 -9.54 -14.02 -23.48
N TYR A 657 -9.15 -14.83 -24.46
CA TYR A 657 -7.97 -14.55 -25.29
C TYR A 657 -8.20 -13.39 -26.25
N ALA A 658 -9.40 -13.24 -26.82
CA ALA A 658 -9.74 -12.07 -27.65
C ALA A 658 -9.67 -10.77 -26.84
N GLN A 659 -10.16 -10.78 -25.60
CA GLN A 659 -10.04 -9.67 -24.66
C GLN A 659 -8.58 -9.40 -24.30
N ALA A 660 -7.78 -10.43 -23.97
CA ALA A 660 -6.36 -10.30 -23.64
C ALA A 660 -5.54 -9.71 -24.80
N GLU A 661 -5.87 -10.09 -26.03
CA GLU A 661 -5.27 -9.58 -27.26
C GLU A 661 -5.55 -8.08 -27.47
N GLU A 662 -6.76 -7.60 -27.18
CA GLU A 662 -7.03 -6.15 -27.17
C GLU A 662 -6.38 -5.44 -25.98
N TYR A 663 -6.40 -6.08 -24.80
CA TYR A 663 -5.81 -5.55 -23.57
C TYR A 663 -4.34 -5.20 -23.73
N ILE A 664 -3.55 -6.14 -24.25
CA ILE A 664 -2.11 -5.98 -24.39
C ILE A 664 -1.78 -4.87 -25.41
N ARG A 665 -2.58 -4.71 -26.48
CA ARG A 665 -2.44 -3.60 -27.43
C ARG A 665 -2.70 -2.25 -26.76
N VAL A 666 -3.71 -2.13 -25.90
CA VAL A 666 -3.93 -0.90 -25.12
C VAL A 666 -2.70 -0.61 -24.26
N VAL A 667 -2.14 -1.60 -23.58
CA VAL A 667 -0.95 -1.45 -22.74
C VAL A 667 0.27 -1.03 -23.57
N TYR A 668 0.51 -1.62 -24.74
CA TYR A 668 1.59 -1.20 -25.65
C TYR A 668 1.43 0.24 -26.11
N LYS A 669 0.22 0.64 -26.52
CA LYS A 669 -0.08 2.03 -26.90
C LYS A 669 0.26 3.00 -25.75
N LEU A 670 -0.15 2.67 -24.52
CA LEU A 670 0.12 3.49 -23.34
C LEU A 670 1.62 3.60 -23.03
N LEU A 671 2.34 2.47 -22.94
CA LEU A 671 3.74 2.44 -22.49
C LEU A 671 4.74 2.86 -23.57
N ASN A 672 4.44 2.60 -24.85
CA ASN A 672 5.39 2.80 -25.95
C ASN A 672 5.05 3.99 -26.85
N SER A 673 3.75 4.31 -27.05
CA SER A 673 3.32 5.30 -28.05
C SER A 673 2.89 6.65 -27.47
N SER A 674 2.44 6.68 -26.22
CA SER A 674 1.88 7.90 -25.62
C SER A 674 2.93 8.97 -25.30
N TRP A 675 4.18 8.57 -25.11
CA TRP A 675 5.32 9.43 -24.79
C TRP A 675 6.52 9.09 -25.69
N ARG A 676 7.12 10.10 -26.32
CA ARG A 676 8.43 9.95 -26.98
C ARG A 676 9.53 9.67 -25.94
N THR A 677 10.59 8.97 -26.33
CA THR A 677 11.66 8.54 -25.40
C THR A 677 12.32 9.68 -24.65
N ASP A 678 12.46 10.83 -25.28
CA ASP A 678 13.07 12.07 -24.78
C ASP A 678 12.03 13.12 -24.31
N ALA A 679 10.77 12.72 -24.08
CA ALA A 679 9.70 13.65 -23.74
C ALA A 679 9.95 14.47 -22.46
N VAL A 680 10.67 13.90 -21.49
CA VAL A 680 11.06 14.58 -20.24
C VAL A 680 12.40 15.30 -20.45
N VAL A 681 12.34 16.61 -20.67
CA VAL A 681 13.50 17.44 -21.07
C VAL A 681 14.19 18.16 -19.90
N LEU A 682 13.48 18.36 -18.78
CA LEU A 682 14.01 19.04 -17.58
C LEU A 682 14.66 20.41 -17.86
N ASP A 683 14.10 21.19 -18.77
CA ASP A 683 14.60 22.51 -19.14
C ASP A 683 14.27 23.55 -18.05
N ARG A 684 15.23 23.73 -17.14
CA ARG A 684 15.11 24.67 -16.00
C ARG A 684 15.06 26.13 -16.44
N ALA A 685 15.69 26.48 -17.56
CA ALA A 685 15.76 27.86 -18.03
C ALA A 685 14.41 28.31 -18.60
N ARG A 686 13.75 27.44 -19.38
CA ARG A 686 12.39 27.68 -19.90
C ARG A 686 11.27 27.31 -18.93
N GLY A 687 11.59 26.58 -17.85
CA GLY A 687 10.60 26.10 -16.88
C GLY A 687 9.75 24.92 -17.39
N ILE A 688 10.31 24.10 -18.28
CA ILE A 688 9.60 22.98 -18.93
C ILE A 688 10.15 21.66 -18.39
N TYR A 689 9.31 20.91 -17.66
CA TYR A 689 9.69 19.58 -17.19
C TYR A 689 9.57 18.52 -18.31
N THR A 690 8.43 18.53 -19.00
CA THR A 690 8.11 17.66 -20.15
C THR A 690 7.71 18.53 -21.33
N ASP A 691 8.21 18.24 -22.52
CA ASP A 691 7.77 18.91 -23.74
C ASP A 691 6.37 18.40 -24.14
N PRO A 692 5.32 19.27 -24.15
CA PRO A 692 3.97 18.84 -24.46
C PRO A 692 3.80 18.33 -25.91
N ALA A 693 4.69 18.70 -26.84
CA ALA A 693 4.64 18.18 -28.21
C ALA A 693 5.09 16.71 -28.30
N LEU A 694 5.74 16.18 -27.26
CA LEU A 694 6.29 14.83 -27.20
C LEU A 694 5.42 13.85 -26.39
N VAL A 695 4.20 14.29 -26.05
CA VAL A 695 3.18 13.49 -25.35
C VAL A 695 1.89 13.57 -26.14
N ARG A 696 1.24 12.42 -26.37
CA ARG A 696 0.00 12.34 -27.13
C ARG A 696 -1.00 11.34 -26.53
N PRO A 697 -2.31 11.56 -26.71
CA PRO A 697 -3.31 10.54 -26.44
C PRO A 697 -3.10 9.32 -27.35
N ILE A 698 -3.61 8.17 -26.92
CA ILE A 698 -3.55 6.93 -27.69
C ILE A 698 -4.83 6.68 -28.50
N ASN A 699 -5.94 7.34 -28.11
CA ASN A 699 -7.25 7.28 -28.76
C ASN A 699 -7.67 5.85 -29.16
N HIS A 700 -7.52 4.90 -28.23
CA HIS A 700 -7.93 3.52 -28.49
C HIS A 700 -9.45 3.39 -28.39
N ASP A 701 -10.08 2.85 -29.42
CA ASP A 701 -11.51 2.52 -29.49
C ASP A 701 -11.65 1.11 -30.06
N GLY A 702 -11.76 0.12 -29.17
CA GLY A 702 -11.81 -1.31 -29.48
C GLY A 702 -13.15 -1.95 -29.13
N ARG A 703 -13.23 -3.29 -29.22
CA ARG A 703 -14.44 -4.06 -28.87
C ARG A 703 -14.65 -4.11 -27.37
N PHE A 704 -13.57 -4.23 -26.60
CA PHE A 704 -13.61 -4.45 -25.15
C PHE A 704 -13.26 -3.17 -24.36
N PHE A 705 -12.46 -2.28 -24.93
CA PHE A 705 -11.94 -1.10 -24.23
C PHE A 705 -12.03 0.17 -25.08
N ASN A 706 -12.36 1.28 -24.42
CA ASN A 706 -12.24 2.63 -24.97
C ASN A 706 -11.36 3.47 -24.04
N VAL A 707 -10.16 3.81 -24.50
CA VAL A 707 -9.12 4.45 -23.68
C VAL A 707 -8.49 5.60 -24.47
N PRO A 708 -8.87 6.86 -24.19
CA PRO A 708 -8.31 8.03 -24.86
C PRO A 708 -6.81 8.24 -24.58
N GLY A 709 -6.35 7.95 -23.36
CA GLY A 709 -5.02 8.38 -22.89
C GLY A 709 -4.97 9.89 -22.58
N PRO A 710 -3.77 10.50 -22.51
CA PRO A 710 -2.44 9.89 -22.60
C PRO A 710 -2.13 9.00 -21.41
N HIS A 711 -1.03 8.23 -21.47
CA HIS A 711 -0.50 7.53 -20.31
C HIS A 711 -0.01 8.53 -19.26
N ILE A 712 -0.21 8.21 -17.97
CA ILE A 712 0.10 9.13 -16.87
C ILE A 712 1.53 8.97 -16.30
N THR A 713 2.22 7.87 -16.65
CA THR A 713 3.59 7.61 -16.22
C THR A 713 4.55 7.93 -17.37
N GLN A 714 5.64 8.65 -17.08
CA GLN A 714 6.71 8.89 -18.06
C GLN A 714 7.42 7.58 -18.46
N PRO A 715 8.12 7.52 -19.62
CA PRO A 715 8.83 6.32 -20.05
C PRO A 715 9.72 5.72 -18.96
N SER A 716 9.50 4.45 -18.63
CA SER A 716 10.33 3.67 -17.69
C SER A 716 11.49 2.97 -18.41
N PRO A 717 12.52 2.45 -17.69
CA PRO A 717 13.72 1.89 -18.31
C PRO A 717 13.45 0.83 -19.39
N GLN A 718 12.51 -0.08 -19.15
CA GLN A 718 12.10 -1.09 -20.14
C GLN A 718 10.87 -0.66 -20.96
N ARG A 719 10.17 0.41 -20.55
CA ARG A 719 8.79 0.76 -20.94
C ARG A 719 7.83 -0.40 -20.76
N THR A 720 7.86 -1.37 -21.68
CA THR A 720 7.15 -2.64 -21.57
C THR A 720 8.01 -3.63 -20.76
N PRO A 721 7.54 -4.10 -19.60
CA PRO A 721 8.24 -5.13 -18.82
C PRO A 721 8.53 -6.39 -19.64
N LEU A 722 9.45 -7.25 -19.19
CA LEU A 722 9.68 -8.55 -19.84
C LEU A 722 8.38 -9.36 -19.87
N LEU A 723 7.96 -9.85 -21.04
CA LEU A 723 6.67 -10.53 -21.19
C LEU A 723 6.79 -12.04 -21.05
N LEU A 724 6.12 -12.59 -20.03
CA LEU A 724 6.00 -14.01 -19.78
C LEU A 724 4.56 -14.48 -20.06
N GLN A 725 4.39 -15.75 -20.44
CA GLN A 725 3.08 -16.32 -20.72
C GLN A 725 3.06 -17.83 -20.42
N ALA A 726 1.90 -18.42 -20.12
CA ALA A 726 1.78 -19.83 -19.70
C ALA A 726 0.66 -20.65 -20.37
N GLY A 727 0.14 -20.23 -21.53
CA GLY A 727 -1.02 -20.83 -22.19
C GLY A 727 -0.66 -21.89 -23.21
N ALA A 728 -1.17 -23.11 -23.03
CA ALA A 728 -0.93 -24.26 -23.92
C ALA A 728 -2.03 -24.51 -24.97
N SER A 729 -3.17 -23.83 -24.86
CA SER A 729 -4.31 -23.97 -25.81
C SER A 729 -3.96 -23.41 -27.20
N ARG A 730 -4.79 -23.68 -28.22
CA ARG A 730 -4.55 -23.13 -29.57
C ARG A 730 -4.45 -21.59 -29.56
N ALA A 731 -5.40 -20.91 -28.91
CA ALA A 731 -5.38 -19.47 -28.74
C ALA A 731 -4.17 -19.02 -27.88
N GLY A 732 -3.85 -19.76 -26.82
CA GLY A 732 -2.67 -19.53 -26.00
C GLY A 732 -1.36 -19.60 -26.78
N LYS A 733 -1.20 -20.60 -27.65
CA LYS A 733 -0.02 -20.76 -28.51
C LYS A 733 0.12 -19.63 -29.54
N GLN A 734 -0.99 -19.19 -30.13
CA GLN A 734 -0.98 -18.03 -31.03
C GLN A 734 -0.58 -16.76 -30.30
N PHE A 735 -1.19 -16.49 -29.14
CA PHE A 735 -0.87 -15.36 -28.30
C PHE A 735 0.60 -15.38 -27.83
N ALA A 736 1.11 -16.55 -27.43
CA ALA A 736 2.50 -16.72 -27.01
C ALA A 736 3.49 -16.50 -28.16
N ALA A 737 3.22 -17.07 -29.34
CA ALA A 737 4.05 -16.87 -30.52
C ALA A 737 4.17 -15.38 -30.89
N GLN A 738 3.09 -14.62 -30.70
CA GLN A 738 3.05 -13.19 -31.00
C GLN A 738 3.74 -12.32 -29.93
N HIS A 739 3.49 -12.57 -28.64
CA HIS A 739 3.81 -11.63 -27.55
C HIS A 739 4.81 -12.13 -26.51
N ALA A 740 5.05 -13.44 -26.39
CA ALA A 740 5.90 -13.95 -25.31
C ALA A 740 7.38 -13.73 -25.62
N GLU A 741 8.13 -13.29 -24.62
CA GLU A 741 9.59 -13.36 -24.57
C GLU A 741 10.04 -14.62 -23.80
N ALA A 742 9.26 -14.98 -22.77
CA ALA A 742 9.39 -16.23 -22.04
C ALA A 742 8.06 -17.00 -21.98
N ILE A 743 8.11 -18.32 -22.10
CA ILE A 743 6.96 -19.20 -21.92
C ILE A 743 7.22 -20.11 -20.73
N PHE A 744 6.30 -20.09 -19.77
CA PHE A 744 6.27 -21.05 -18.69
C PHE A 744 5.49 -22.30 -19.13
N VAL A 745 6.11 -23.48 -18.97
CA VAL A 745 5.46 -24.76 -19.26
C VAL A 745 5.41 -25.66 -18.04
N SER A 746 4.21 -26.17 -17.75
CA SER A 746 3.95 -27.20 -16.74
C SER A 746 3.62 -28.52 -17.44
N ALA A 747 4.50 -29.51 -17.30
CA ALA A 747 4.37 -30.82 -17.91
C ALA A 747 5.11 -31.86 -17.07
N HIS A 748 4.59 -33.09 -17.01
CA HIS A 748 5.18 -34.17 -16.21
C HIS A 748 6.35 -34.89 -16.91
N ALA A 749 6.51 -34.72 -18.23
CA ALA A 749 7.61 -35.30 -19.00
C ALA A 749 7.99 -34.44 -20.23
N PRO A 750 9.25 -34.49 -20.71
CA PRO A 750 9.71 -33.69 -21.85
C PRO A 750 8.86 -33.91 -23.10
N ALA A 751 8.53 -35.17 -23.41
CA ALA A 751 7.76 -35.56 -24.58
C ALA A 751 6.34 -34.96 -24.63
N VAL A 752 5.79 -34.52 -23.49
CA VAL A 752 4.45 -33.91 -23.39
C VAL A 752 4.46 -32.49 -23.93
N CYS A 753 5.56 -31.76 -23.76
CA CYS A 753 5.65 -30.35 -24.17
C CYS A 753 6.47 -30.13 -25.45
N ALA A 754 7.35 -31.05 -25.83
CA ALA A 754 8.26 -30.91 -26.99
C ALA A 754 7.54 -30.46 -28.28
N LYS A 755 6.41 -31.08 -28.61
CA LYS A 755 5.62 -30.70 -29.80
C LYS A 755 5.08 -29.27 -29.70
N ASN A 756 4.55 -28.89 -28.53
CA ASN A 756 3.99 -27.55 -28.33
C ASN A 756 5.10 -26.48 -28.41
N VAL A 757 6.28 -26.75 -27.86
CA VAL A 757 7.45 -25.85 -27.98
C VAL A 757 7.83 -25.64 -29.43
N ALA A 758 8.01 -26.73 -30.19
CA ALA A 758 8.34 -26.65 -31.61
C ALA A 758 7.27 -25.92 -32.42
N GLU A 759 5.98 -26.17 -32.12
CA GLU A 759 4.87 -25.52 -32.78
C GLU A 759 4.84 -24.01 -32.51
N ILE A 760 5.00 -23.56 -31.26
CA ILE A 760 5.02 -22.12 -30.94
C ILE A 760 6.16 -21.41 -31.65
N ARG A 761 7.37 -22.00 -31.66
CA ARG A 761 8.52 -21.44 -32.37
C ARG A 761 8.27 -21.33 -33.87
N ALA A 762 7.70 -22.37 -34.48
CA ALA A 762 7.33 -22.35 -35.89
C ALA A 762 6.23 -21.31 -36.19
N LEU A 763 5.25 -21.14 -35.30
CA LEU A 763 4.21 -20.11 -35.43
C LEU A 763 4.79 -18.69 -35.32
N ALA A 764 5.77 -18.47 -34.44
CA ALA A 764 6.44 -17.18 -34.29
C ALA A 764 7.13 -16.77 -35.60
N GLU A 765 7.86 -17.71 -36.21
CA GLU A 765 8.55 -17.51 -37.48
C GLU A 765 7.58 -17.31 -38.65
N SER A 766 6.65 -18.24 -38.84
CA SER A 766 5.77 -18.25 -40.03
C SER A 766 4.61 -17.25 -39.95
N GLY A 767 4.09 -16.96 -38.76
CA GLY A 767 2.92 -16.11 -38.56
C GLY A 767 3.25 -14.67 -38.19
N TYR A 768 4.38 -14.42 -37.52
CA TYR A 768 4.69 -13.12 -36.93
C TYR A 768 6.07 -12.57 -37.29
N GLY A 769 6.87 -13.29 -38.08
CA GLY A 769 8.20 -12.85 -38.50
C GLY A 769 9.20 -12.74 -37.36
N ARG A 770 8.96 -13.44 -36.25
CA ARG A 770 9.84 -13.48 -35.07
C ARG A 770 10.74 -14.70 -35.13
N ASN A 771 11.97 -14.59 -34.66
CA ASN A 771 12.85 -15.73 -34.47
C ASN A 771 12.35 -16.58 -33.30
N GLY A 772 11.92 -17.82 -33.59
CA GLY A 772 11.39 -18.73 -32.57
C GLY A 772 12.38 -19.03 -31.44
N LYS A 773 13.69 -18.88 -31.67
CA LYS A 773 14.73 -19.08 -30.64
C LYS A 773 14.82 -17.94 -29.64
N ASP A 774 14.29 -16.77 -29.95
CA ASP A 774 14.27 -15.63 -29.02
C ASP A 774 13.14 -15.77 -27.99
N ILE A 775 12.16 -16.63 -28.25
CA ILE A 775 11.18 -17.08 -27.26
C ILE A 775 11.81 -18.17 -26.39
N LYS A 776 12.07 -17.86 -25.12
CA LYS A 776 12.67 -18.82 -24.18
C LYS A 776 11.60 -19.64 -23.47
N VAL A 777 11.79 -20.95 -23.38
CA VAL A 777 10.85 -21.85 -22.70
C VAL A 777 11.43 -22.31 -21.37
N LEU A 778 10.69 -22.06 -20.29
CA LEU A 778 11.07 -22.39 -18.91
C LEU A 778 10.13 -23.47 -18.35
N ALA A 779 10.67 -24.65 -18.07
CA ALA A 779 9.88 -25.75 -17.53
C ALA A 779 9.77 -25.70 -16.00
N LEU A 780 8.61 -26.06 -15.45
CA LEU A 780 8.45 -26.37 -14.04
C LEU A 780 9.30 -27.60 -13.69
N VAL A 781 10.11 -27.54 -12.63
CA VAL A 781 10.81 -28.70 -12.07
C VAL A 781 10.87 -28.56 -10.54
N THR A 782 10.74 -29.68 -9.82
CA THR A 782 10.92 -29.74 -8.36
C THR A 782 12.11 -30.65 -8.03
N PRO A 783 13.31 -30.11 -7.78
CA PRO A 783 14.45 -30.91 -7.38
C PRO A 783 14.41 -31.24 -5.89
N ILE A 784 14.80 -32.46 -5.53
CA ILE A 784 15.08 -32.88 -4.15
C ILE A 784 16.50 -33.43 -4.14
N LEU A 785 17.42 -32.65 -3.56
CA LEU A 785 18.85 -32.91 -3.63
C LEU A 785 19.40 -33.48 -2.33
N GLY A 786 20.30 -34.44 -2.44
CA GLY A 786 21.12 -34.96 -1.33
C GLY A 786 22.59 -35.02 -1.74
N ARG A 787 23.50 -35.09 -0.77
CA ARG A 787 24.92 -35.34 -1.04
C ARG A 787 25.15 -36.77 -1.55
N THR A 788 24.24 -37.68 -1.18
CA THR A 788 24.13 -39.01 -1.76
C THR A 788 22.70 -39.26 -2.25
N GLU A 789 22.51 -40.28 -3.08
CA GLU A 789 21.19 -40.68 -3.54
C GLU A 789 20.29 -41.12 -2.37
N GLU A 790 20.86 -41.82 -1.38
CA GLU A 790 20.14 -42.27 -0.19
C GLU A 790 19.61 -41.09 0.64
N GLU A 791 20.39 -40.02 0.77
CA GLU A 791 19.96 -38.79 1.45
C GLU A 791 18.78 -38.14 0.70
N ALA A 792 18.86 -38.03 -0.63
CA ALA A 792 17.79 -37.45 -1.44
C ALA A 792 16.50 -38.28 -1.36
N GLN A 793 16.61 -39.61 -1.41
CA GLN A 793 15.48 -40.52 -1.25
C GLN A 793 14.89 -40.47 0.16
N ALA A 794 15.74 -40.32 1.19
CA ALA A 794 15.29 -40.12 2.57
C ALA A 794 14.50 -38.82 2.73
N LYS A 795 14.98 -37.70 2.14
CA LYS A 795 14.23 -36.43 2.09
C LYS A 795 12.86 -36.61 1.41
N LEU A 796 12.81 -37.25 0.25
CA LEU A 796 11.53 -37.53 -0.42
C LEU A 796 10.57 -38.34 0.46
N ALA A 797 11.07 -39.40 1.10
CA ALA A 797 10.28 -40.25 1.98
C ALA A 797 9.74 -39.49 3.20
N ASP A 798 10.53 -38.56 3.74
CA ASP A 798 10.14 -37.67 4.82
C ASP A 798 9.06 -36.67 4.38
N TYR A 799 9.28 -35.96 3.27
CA TYR A 799 8.33 -34.98 2.73
C TYR A 799 6.95 -35.57 2.42
N ARG A 800 6.92 -36.81 1.91
CA ARG A 800 5.67 -37.53 1.63
C ARG A 800 4.78 -37.72 2.87
N GLN A 801 5.35 -37.76 4.07
CA GLN A 801 4.57 -37.88 5.32
C GLN A 801 3.72 -36.63 5.60
N TYR A 802 4.16 -35.48 5.07
CA TYR A 802 3.52 -34.17 5.28
C TYR A 802 2.72 -33.70 4.06
N ALA A 803 2.82 -34.38 2.92
CA ALA A 803 2.06 -34.06 1.73
C ALA A 803 0.54 -34.25 1.96
N SER A 804 -0.28 -33.36 1.39
CA SER A 804 -1.75 -33.44 1.49
C SER A 804 -2.35 -33.95 0.19
N LEU A 805 -2.88 -35.17 0.22
CA LEU A 805 -3.56 -35.77 -0.93
C LEU A 805 -4.85 -35.03 -1.31
N GLU A 806 -5.66 -34.64 -0.33
CA GLU A 806 -6.87 -33.84 -0.57
C GLU A 806 -6.53 -32.45 -1.16
N GLY A 807 -5.46 -31.81 -0.68
CA GLY A 807 -4.94 -30.57 -1.27
C GLY A 807 -4.47 -30.76 -2.71
N ALA A 808 -3.80 -31.88 -3.00
CA ALA A 808 -3.36 -32.24 -4.35
C ALA A 808 -4.56 -32.44 -5.30
N LEU A 809 -5.64 -33.06 -4.83
CA LEU A 809 -6.88 -33.22 -5.60
C LEU A 809 -7.58 -31.88 -5.83
N ALA A 810 -7.52 -30.95 -4.87
CA ALA A 810 -8.04 -29.59 -5.05
C ALA A 810 -7.30 -28.84 -6.16
N LEU A 811 -5.95 -28.86 -6.13
CA LEU A 811 -5.11 -28.27 -7.16
C LEU A 811 -5.38 -28.89 -8.53
N PHE A 812 -5.38 -30.22 -8.60
CA PHE A 812 -5.69 -30.96 -9.82
C PHE A 812 -7.06 -30.57 -10.40
N GLY A 813 -8.08 -30.49 -9.54
CA GLY A 813 -9.43 -30.10 -9.94
C GLY A 813 -9.48 -28.68 -10.51
N GLY A 814 -8.82 -27.72 -9.87
CA GLY A 814 -8.78 -26.35 -10.39
C GLY A 814 -8.00 -26.22 -11.71
N TRP A 815 -6.88 -26.91 -11.87
CA TRP A 815 -6.07 -26.85 -13.11
C TRP A 815 -6.75 -27.50 -14.30
N THR A 816 -7.48 -28.60 -14.07
CA THR A 816 -8.05 -29.43 -15.15
C THR A 816 -9.55 -29.19 -15.36
N GLY A 817 -10.25 -28.61 -14.38
CA GLY A 817 -11.71 -28.57 -14.33
C GLY A 817 -12.35 -29.93 -14.01
N ILE A 818 -11.56 -30.95 -13.67
CA ILE A 818 -12.04 -32.31 -13.40
C ILE A 818 -12.28 -32.47 -11.89
N ASP A 819 -13.54 -32.69 -11.51
CA ASP A 819 -13.87 -33.10 -10.15
C ASP A 819 -13.66 -34.60 -9.97
N LEU A 820 -12.55 -35.01 -9.32
CA LEU A 820 -12.28 -36.41 -9.02
C LEU A 820 -13.09 -36.96 -7.84
N GLY A 821 -13.83 -36.10 -7.11
CA GLY A 821 -14.67 -36.48 -5.98
C GLY A 821 -15.86 -37.37 -6.37
N GLN A 822 -16.27 -37.32 -7.64
CA GLN A 822 -17.35 -38.15 -8.18
C GLN A 822 -16.95 -39.63 -8.40
N TYR A 823 -15.66 -39.96 -8.34
CA TYR A 823 -15.17 -41.32 -8.56
C TYR A 823 -14.88 -42.03 -7.24
N GLY A 824 -15.12 -43.35 -7.22
CA GLY A 824 -14.82 -44.18 -6.05
C GLY A 824 -13.31 -44.28 -5.78
N ASP A 825 -12.92 -44.44 -4.51
CA ASP A 825 -11.52 -44.48 -4.07
C ASP A 825 -10.69 -45.54 -4.79
N GLU A 826 -11.32 -46.68 -5.08
CA GLU A 826 -10.71 -47.83 -5.76
C GLU A 826 -11.03 -47.90 -7.26
N GLN A 827 -11.68 -46.88 -7.83
CA GLN A 827 -12.07 -46.90 -9.23
C GLN A 827 -10.84 -46.68 -10.13
N GLU A 828 -10.67 -47.53 -11.15
CA GLU A 828 -9.61 -47.39 -12.14
C GLU A 828 -9.99 -46.31 -13.17
N LEU A 829 -9.30 -45.17 -13.10
CA LEU A 829 -9.61 -43.96 -13.85
C LEU A 829 -9.24 -44.04 -15.34
N ARG A 830 -8.48 -45.05 -15.78
CA ARG A 830 -8.29 -45.34 -17.22
C ARG A 830 -9.52 -46.01 -17.87
N GLN A 831 -10.45 -46.51 -17.06
CA GLN A 831 -11.62 -47.26 -17.55
C GLN A 831 -12.93 -46.49 -17.39
N VAL A 832 -12.89 -45.24 -16.94
CA VAL A 832 -14.10 -44.40 -16.78
C VAL A 832 -14.60 -43.87 -18.12
N GLU A 833 -15.90 -43.58 -18.19
CA GLU A 833 -16.54 -43.08 -19.41
C GLU A 833 -15.99 -41.72 -19.85
N SER A 834 -15.63 -40.85 -18.90
CA SER A 834 -15.12 -39.51 -19.21
C SER A 834 -13.80 -39.56 -19.99
N ASN A 835 -13.85 -39.11 -21.25
CA ASN A 835 -12.68 -39.04 -22.13
C ASN A 835 -11.61 -38.07 -21.60
N ALA A 836 -12.01 -36.98 -20.96
CA ALA A 836 -11.08 -36.00 -20.40
C ALA A 836 -10.26 -36.59 -19.24
N VAL A 837 -10.92 -37.34 -18.35
CA VAL A 837 -10.26 -38.04 -17.23
C VAL A 837 -9.33 -39.11 -17.77
N ARG A 838 -9.84 -39.98 -18.64
CA ARG A 838 -9.06 -41.07 -19.23
C ARG A 838 -7.81 -40.57 -19.92
N SER A 839 -7.92 -39.56 -20.79
CA SER A 839 -6.77 -39.00 -21.51
C SER A 839 -5.75 -38.37 -20.58
N THR A 840 -6.19 -37.68 -19.52
CA THR A 840 -5.28 -37.07 -18.54
C THR A 840 -4.51 -38.15 -17.78
N VAL A 841 -5.22 -39.19 -17.32
CA VAL A 841 -4.65 -40.30 -16.55
C VAL A 841 -3.74 -41.19 -17.40
N GLU A 842 -4.12 -41.49 -18.63
CA GLU A 842 -3.27 -42.21 -19.58
C GLU A 842 -1.96 -41.47 -19.86
N GLY A 843 -2.02 -40.13 -19.88
CA GLY A 843 -0.83 -39.26 -19.93
C GLY A 843 0.14 -39.57 -18.80
N TYR A 844 -0.31 -39.50 -17.55
CA TYR A 844 0.54 -39.83 -16.39
C TYR A 844 1.00 -41.30 -16.38
N ALA A 845 0.10 -42.23 -16.70
CA ALA A 845 0.38 -43.66 -16.72
C ALA A 845 1.51 -44.03 -17.69
N ARG A 846 1.56 -43.38 -18.85
CA ARG A 846 2.59 -43.61 -19.87
C ARG A 846 4.00 -43.36 -19.35
N PHE A 847 4.16 -42.38 -18.45
CA PHE A 847 5.46 -41.98 -17.89
C PHE A 847 5.70 -42.50 -16.46
N SER A 848 4.77 -43.32 -15.94
CA SER A 848 4.90 -44.01 -14.64
C SER A 848 4.49 -45.49 -14.79
N PRO A 849 5.23 -46.29 -15.57
CA PRO A 849 4.84 -47.67 -15.90
C PRO A 849 4.85 -48.64 -14.70
N GLY A 850 5.49 -48.27 -13.59
CA GLY A 850 5.48 -49.04 -12.33
C GLY A 850 4.14 -48.97 -11.58
N THR A 851 3.25 -48.07 -11.96
CA THR A 851 1.95 -47.88 -11.32
C THR A 851 0.90 -48.80 -11.94
N ALA A 852 0.55 -49.88 -11.22
CA ALA A 852 -0.36 -50.91 -11.74
C ALA A 852 -1.80 -50.42 -11.93
N LYS A 853 -2.30 -49.59 -11.00
CA LYS A 853 -3.69 -49.11 -10.97
C LYS A 853 -3.70 -47.59 -10.79
N TRP A 854 -4.52 -46.89 -11.57
CA TRP A 854 -4.66 -45.44 -11.50
C TRP A 854 -5.98 -45.06 -10.84
N THR A 855 -5.94 -44.81 -9.55
CA THR A 855 -7.10 -44.30 -8.79
C THR A 855 -6.93 -42.81 -8.48
N LYS A 856 -7.95 -42.19 -7.87
CA LYS A 856 -7.82 -40.81 -7.38
C LYS A 856 -6.67 -40.66 -6.39
N HIS A 857 -6.41 -41.68 -5.57
CA HIS A 857 -5.28 -41.72 -4.64
C HIS A 857 -3.95 -41.65 -5.39
N THR A 858 -3.78 -42.47 -6.43
CA THR A 858 -2.57 -42.47 -7.25
C THR A 858 -2.30 -41.11 -7.91
N ILE A 859 -3.34 -40.43 -8.40
CA ILE A 859 -3.22 -39.08 -8.95
C ILE A 859 -2.78 -38.11 -7.85
N ALA A 860 -3.43 -38.18 -6.68
CA ALA A 860 -3.10 -37.34 -5.55
C ALA A 860 -1.64 -37.52 -5.11
N GLU A 861 -1.14 -38.76 -5.02
CA GLU A 861 0.26 -39.04 -4.70
C GLU A 861 1.21 -38.39 -5.70
N HIS A 862 0.91 -38.48 -7.00
CA HIS A 862 1.73 -37.90 -8.06
C HIS A 862 1.77 -36.37 -7.99
N VAL A 863 0.64 -35.72 -7.67
CA VAL A 863 0.50 -34.26 -7.64
C VAL A 863 0.96 -33.64 -6.32
N SER A 864 0.97 -34.41 -5.23
CA SER A 864 1.16 -33.90 -3.86
C SER A 864 2.53 -33.29 -3.59
N ILE A 865 3.53 -33.57 -4.41
CA ILE A 865 4.86 -32.95 -4.38
C ILE A 865 5.20 -32.51 -5.80
N GLY A 866 5.44 -31.21 -6.00
CA GLY A 866 5.85 -30.65 -7.29
C GLY A 866 4.73 -30.45 -8.33
N GLY A 867 3.47 -30.69 -7.96
CA GLY A 867 2.32 -30.41 -8.81
C GLY A 867 2.29 -31.25 -10.08
N ASN A 868 2.17 -30.59 -11.24
CA ASN A 868 2.18 -31.25 -12.55
C ASN A 868 3.57 -31.24 -13.23
N GLY A 869 4.62 -30.83 -12.51
CA GLY A 869 6.01 -30.89 -12.97
C GLY A 869 6.71 -32.18 -12.53
N PRO A 870 7.86 -32.53 -13.15
CA PRO A 870 8.69 -33.62 -12.67
C PRO A 870 9.32 -33.31 -11.31
N VAL A 871 9.36 -34.34 -10.46
CA VAL A 871 10.17 -34.35 -9.24
C VAL A 871 11.48 -35.08 -9.54
N LEU A 872 12.60 -34.37 -9.54
CA LEU A 872 13.93 -34.95 -9.78
C LEU A 872 14.64 -35.18 -8.45
N VAL A 873 14.88 -36.44 -8.09
CA VAL A 873 15.41 -36.82 -6.77
C VAL A 873 16.76 -37.50 -6.94
N GLY A 874 17.79 -36.99 -6.28
CA GLY A 874 19.12 -37.60 -6.30
C GLY A 874 20.24 -36.64 -5.92
N THR A 875 21.45 -37.01 -6.33
CA THR A 875 22.65 -36.16 -6.28
C THR A 875 22.57 -34.99 -7.27
N ALA A 876 23.43 -33.99 -7.12
CA ALA A 876 23.52 -32.86 -8.04
C ALA A 876 23.74 -33.31 -9.50
N GLU A 877 24.57 -34.34 -9.70
CA GLU A 877 24.85 -34.92 -11.01
C GLU A 877 23.60 -35.55 -11.64
N GLN A 878 22.86 -36.37 -10.87
CA GLN A 878 21.64 -37.02 -11.34
C GLN A 878 20.54 -36.02 -11.69
N VAL A 879 20.37 -34.98 -10.85
CA VAL A 879 19.40 -33.91 -11.12
C VAL A 879 19.82 -33.13 -12.37
N ALA A 880 21.10 -32.78 -12.52
CA ALA A 880 21.61 -32.10 -13.72
C ALA A 880 21.44 -32.94 -15.01
N ASP A 881 21.64 -34.27 -14.95
CA ASP A 881 21.36 -35.19 -16.06
C ASP A 881 19.88 -35.16 -16.47
N GLY A 882 18.99 -35.10 -15.47
CA GLY A 882 17.56 -34.90 -15.68
C GLY A 882 17.26 -33.60 -16.40
N LEU A 883 17.84 -32.48 -15.95
CA LEU A 883 17.66 -31.17 -16.61
C LEU A 883 18.20 -31.17 -18.05
N GLU A 884 19.37 -31.74 -18.31
CA GLU A 884 19.91 -31.87 -19.68
C GLU A 884 19.01 -32.74 -20.57
N THR A 885 18.31 -33.73 -20.01
CA THR A 885 17.32 -34.52 -20.74
C THR A 885 16.13 -33.66 -21.19
N TRP A 886 15.62 -32.78 -20.33
CA TRP A 886 14.59 -31.82 -20.72
C TRP A 886 15.05 -30.88 -21.83
N VAL A 887 16.27 -30.35 -21.74
CA VAL A 887 16.85 -29.48 -22.78
C VAL A 887 16.95 -30.21 -24.11
N ARG A 888 17.45 -31.45 -24.10
CA ARG A 888 17.65 -32.25 -25.31
C ARG A 888 16.34 -32.66 -25.97
N GLU A 889 15.36 -33.08 -25.18
CA GLU A 889 14.14 -33.73 -25.71
C GLU A 889 12.97 -32.77 -25.94
N ALA A 890 12.87 -31.70 -25.14
CA ALA A 890 11.80 -30.71 -25.25
C ALA A 890 12.27 -29.33 -25.73
N ASP A 891 13.57 -29.16 -25.98
CA ASP A 891 14.18 -27.91 -26.45
C ASP A 891 13.89 -26.71 -25.52
N VAL A 892 13.78 -26.97 -24.22
CA VAL A 892 13.64 -25.91 -23.20
C VAL A 892 14.94 -25.13 -23.03
N ASP A 893 14.85 -23.91 -22.51
CA ASP A 893 15.97 -22.99 -22.32
C ASP A 893 16.30 -22.76 -20.84
N GLY A 894 15.51 -23.31 -19.94
CA GLY A 894 15.67 -23.10 -18.52
C GLY A 894 14.53 -23.67 -17.70
N PHE A 895 14.55 -23.31 -16.41
CA PHE A 895 13.69 -23.91 -15.40
C PHE A 895 13.17 -22.89 -14.40
N ASN A 896 11.88 -23.03 -14.09
CA ASN A 896 11.22 -22.44 -12.95
C ASN A 896 11.22 -23.49 -11.82
N PHE A 897 12.12 -23.34 -10.84
CA PHE A 897 12.25 -24.31 -9.75
C PHE A 897 11.19 -24.08 -8.68
N ALA A 898 10.30 -25.05 -8.50
CA ALA A 898 9.38 -25.08 -7.38
C ALA A 898 10.06 -25.66 -6.13
N TYR A 899 9.60 -25.22 -4.96
CA TYR A 899 10.09 -25.72 -3.68
C TYR A 899 9.18 -26.83 -3.13
N VAL A 900 9.77 -27.71 -2.33
CA VAL A 900 9.02 -28.61 -1.42
C VAL A 900 8.96 -27.98 -0.03
N LEU A 901 10.12 -27.57 0.48
CA LEU A 901 10.26 -26.77 1.71
C LEU A 901 10.88 -25.41 1.40
N PHE A 902 10.35 -24.35 2.01
CA PHE A 902 10.86 -23.00 1.89
C PHE A 902 11.63 -22.58 3.15
N PRO A 903 12.85 -21.99 3.08
CA PRO A 903 13.65 -21.74 1.88
C PRO A 903 14.57 -22.92 1.48
N GLN A 904 14.61 -24.01 2.26
CA GLN A 904 15.60 -25.09 2.14
C GLN A 904 15.78 -25.62 0.72
N SER A 905 14.71 -25.77 -0.07
CA SER A 905 14.82 -26.27 -1.45
C SER A 905 15.70 -25.36 -2.32
N PHE A 906 15.62 -24.05 -2.12
CA PHE A 906 16.47 -23.09 -2.83
C PHE A 906 17.91 -23.11 -2.32
N GLU A 907 18.12 -23.30 -1.02
CA GLU A 907 19.45 -23.46 -0.43
C GLU A 907 20.15 -24.70 -0.99
N ASP A 908 19.46 -25.84 -1.05
CA ASP A 908 19.97 -27.08 -1.65
C ASP A 908 20.33 -26.90 -3.13
N ILE A 909 19.50 -26.20 -3.90
CA ILE A 909 19.81 -25.86 -5.31
C ILE A 909 21.09 -25.02 -5.39
N ILE A 910 21.23 -24.01 -4.53
CA ILE A 910 22.37 -23.09 -4.53
C ILE A 910 23.66 -23.80 -4.14
N GLU A 911 23.62 -24.64 -3.10
CA GLU A 911 24.79 -25.30 -2.55
C GLU A 911 25.23 -26.52 -3.37
N LEU A 912 24.29 -27.28 -3.92
CA LEU A 912 24.58 -28.57 -4.57
C LEU A 912 24.46 -28.48 -6.09
N LEU A 913 23.33 -27.99 -6.61
CA LEU A 913 23.03 -28.06 -8.04
C LEU A 913 23.76 -27.00 -8.87
N LEU A 914 23.76 -25.73 -8.44
CA LEU A 914 24.40 -24.65 -9.22
C LEU A 914 25.90 -24.87 -9.47
N PRO A 915 26.72 -25.35 -8.51
CA PRO A 915 28.12 -25.69 -8.77
C PRO A 915 28.28 -26.75 -9.87
N GLU A 916 27.44 -27.78 -9.87
CA GLU A 916 27.48 -28.82 -10.91
C GLU A 916 27.04 -28.27 -12.27
N LEU A 917 26.01 -27.40 -12.33
CA LEU A 917 25.60 -26.74 -13.58
C LEU A 917 26.71 -25.83 -14.14
N ARG A 918 27.44 -25.09 -13.29
CA ARG A 918 28.59 -24.27 -13.71
C ARG A 918 29.73 -25.12 -14.24
N LYS A 919 30.09 -26.19 -13.53
CA LYS A 919 31.10 -27.17 -13.98
C LYS A 919 30.76 -27.77 -15.35
N ARG A 920 29.46 -27.95 -15.65
CA ARG A 920 28.96 -28.42 -16.96
C ARG A 920 28.87 -27.34 -18.05
N GLY A 921 29.12 -26.07 -17.71
CA GLY A 921 28.98 -24.92 -18.60
C GLY A 921 27.52 -24.55 -18.92
N LEU A 922 26.58 -24.97 -18.07
CA LEU A 922 25.13 -24.77 -18.26
C LEU A 922 24.59 -23.55 -17.52
N PHE A 923 25.36 -22.94 -16.63
CA PHE A 923 24.94 -21.76 -15.87
C PHE A 923 26.06 -20.74 -15.80
N TRP A 924 25.70 -19.47 -15.66
CA TRP A 924 26.67 -18.38 -15.62
C TRP A 924 27.38 -18.25 -14.27
N ASP A 925 28.51 -17.52 -14.28
CA ASP A 925 29.22 -17.14 -13.06
C ASP A 925 28.69 -15.83 -12.47
N ASP A 926 28.28 -14.88 -13.31
CA ASP A 926 27.69 -13.61 -12.90
C ASP A 926 26.69 -13.08 -13.94
N TYR A 927 25.93 -12.06 -13.57
CA TYR A 927 25.02 -11.32 -14.45
C TYR A 927 25.77 -10.74 -15.65
N ALA A 928 25.20 -10.89 -16.84
CA ALA A 928 25.80 -10.40 -18.07
C ALA A 928 25.91 -8.86 -18.10
N VAL A 929 24.94 -8.18 -17.48
CA VAL A 929 24.92 -6.73 -17.32
C VAL A 929 24.63 -6.41 -15.85
N PRO A 930 25.67 -6.20 -15.02
CA PRO A 930 25.49 -5.85 -13.62
C PRO A 930 24.64 -4.60 -13.44
N ALA A 931 23.63 -4.68 -12.57
CA ALA A 931 22.60 -3.66 -12.37
C ALA A 931 21.84 -3.24 -13.65
N GLY A 932 21.88 -4.08 -14.68
CA GLY A 932 21.13 -3.93 -15.92
C GLY A 932 19.65 -4.28 -15.75
N THR A 933 18.87 -3.97 -16.79
CA THR A 933 17.45 -4.35 -16.86
C THR A 933 17.27 -5.87 -16.91
N TYR A 934 16.06 -6.34 -16.61
CA TYR A 934 15.75 -7.77 -16.68
C TYR A 934 16.00 -8.29 -18.10
N ARG A 935 15.58 -7.54 -19.12
CA ARG A 935 15.74 -7.92 -20.52
C ARG A 935 17.21 -7.98 -20.98
N GLU A 936 18.05 -7.06 -20.55
CA GLU A 936 19.50 -7.08 -20.85
C GLU A 936 20.17 -8.34 -20.30
N ASN A 937 19.86 -8.72 -19.06
CA ASN A 937 20.37 -9.94 -18.46
C ASN A 937 19.76 -11.21 -19.06
N PHE A 938 18.47 -11.18 -19.40
CA PHE A 938 17.74 -12.30 -19.97
C PHE A 938 18.26 -12.72 -21.35
N TYR A 939 18.52 -11.74 -22.24
CA TYR A 939 19.14 -11.99 -23.55
C TYR A 939 20.67 -11.93 -23.53
N ARG A 940 21.26 -11.54 -22.40
CA ARG A 940 22.72 -11.34 -22.24
C ARG A 940 23.27 -10.34 -23.27
N HIS A 941 22.53 -9.26 -23.49
CA HIS A 941 22.85 -8.23 -24.49
C HIS A 941 22.70 -6.84 -23.85
N GLU A 942 23.83 -6.16 -23.64
CA GLU A 942 23.87 -4.80 -23.09
C GLU A 942 23.16 -3.81 -24.02
N GLY A 943 22.34 -2.93 -23.45
CA GLY A 943 21.53 -1.97 -24.20
C GLY A 943 20.17 -2.51 -24.67
N GLN A 944 19.91 -3.82 -24.62
CA GLN A 944 18.60 -4.41 -24.97
C GLN A 944 17.53 -4.20 -23.88
N LYS A 945 17.21 -2.93 -23.58
CA LYS A 945 16.26 -2.57 -22.52
C LYS A 945 14.81 -2.73 -22.96
N GLN A 946 14.55 -2.49 -24.25
CA GLN A 946 13.21 -2.53 -24.86
C GLN A 946 12.98 -3.89 -25.56
N PRO A 947 11.74 -4.27 -25.91
CA PRO A 947 11.48 -5.46 -26.72
C PRO A 947 12.34 -5.50 -28.00
N LEU A 948 12.72 -6.70 -28.45
CA LEU A 948 13.49 -6.90 -29.69
C LEU A 948 12.76 -6.26 -30.89
N ASP A 949 13.50 -5.82 -31.92
CA ASP A 949 12.92 -5.11 -33.06
C ASP A 949 11.85 -5.93 -33.82
N GLU A 950 11.97 -7.27 -33.83
CA GLU A 950 10.97 -8.18 -34.39
C GLU A 950 9.70 -8.33 -33.54
N HIS A 951 9.74 -7.91 -32.27
CA HIS A 951 8.62 -8.05 -31.36
C HIS A 951 7.53 -7.02 -31.67
N VAL A 952 6.25 -7.44 -31.67
CA VAL A 952 5.12 -6.56 -32.02
C VAL A 952 5.09 -5.25 -31.21
N ALA A 953 5.42 -5.31 -29.92
CA ALA A 953 5.49 -4.13 -29.05
C ALA A 953 6.51 -3.06 -29.52
N ALA A 954 7.58 -3.44 -30.24
CA ALA A 954 8.57 -2.51 -30.77
C ALA A 954 7.98 -1.58 -31.85
N SER A 955 6.97 -2.05 -32.59
CA SER A 955 6.25 -1.23 -33.59
C SER A 955 5.44 -0.07 -32.96
N TYR A 956 5.17 -0.14 -31.65
CA TYR A 956 4.48 0.92 -30.92
C TYR A 956 5.43 1.99 -30.35
N LEU A 957 6.74 1.80 -30.43
CA LEU A 957 7.72 2.66 -29.77
C LEU A 957 7.88 4.01 -30.49
N TRP A 958 7.53 5.09 -29.79
CA TRP A 958 7.86 6.44 -30.25
C TRP A 958 9.32 6.80 -29.89
N LYS A 959 10.22 6.52 -30.84
CA LYS A 959 11.66 6.73 -30.72
C LYS A 959 12.02 8.23 -30.71
N GLU A 960 13.14 8.56 -30.06
CA GLU A 960 13.72 9.91 -30.07
C GLU A 960 14.01 10.36 -31.51
N GLY A 961 13.84 11.66 -31.77
CA GLY A 961 14.07 12.25 -33.10
C GLY A 961 12.98 11.97 -34.14
N VAL A 962 12.01 11.10 -33.86
CA VAL A 962 10.88 10.82 -34.78
C VAL A 962 9.72 11.79 -34.50
N SER A 963 9.16 12.37 -35.56
CA SER A 963 7.99 13.25 -35.46
C SER A 963 6.74 12.48 -35.02
N ALA A 964 5.69 13.19 -34.59
CA ALA A 964 4.43 12.53 -34.21
C ALA A 964 3.72 11.94 -35.44
N GLU A 965 3.89 12.58 -36.59
CA GLU A 965 3.34 12.21 -37.89
C GLU A 965 3.98 10.92 -38.42
N ASP A 966 5.29 10.76 -38.25
CA ASP A 966 6.04 9.59 -38.70
C ASP A 966 5.95 8.41 -37.73
N ALA A 967 5.75 8.68 -36.43
CA ALA A 967 5.55 7.66 -35.39
C ALA A 967 4.10 7.17 -35.35
N ILE A 968 3.60 6.54 -36.41
CA ILE A 968 2.20 6.09 -36.50
C ILE A 968 1.91 5.03 -35.42
N ILE A 969 0.84 5.21 -34.65
CA ILE A 969 0.34 4.17 -33.74
C ILE A 969 -0.33 3.09 -34.58
N PRO A 970 0.09 1.80 -34.48
CA PRO A 970 -0.55 0.72 -35.22
C PRO A 970 -2.08 0.68 -35.01
N ALA A 971 -2.81 0.61 -36.11
CA ALA A 971 -4.27 0.55 -36.13
C ALA A 971 -4.78 -0.81 -35.63
N GLU A 972 -6.04 -0.86 -35.19
CA GLU A 972 -6.69 -2.14 -34.85
C GLU A 972 -6.87 -2.98 -36.12
N PRO A 973 -6.71 -4.31 -36.05
CA PRO A 973 -7.18 -5.20 -37.11
C PRO A 973 -8.68 -4.95 -37.34
N SER A 974 -9.11 -4.86 -38.59
CA SER A 974 -10.52 -4.63 -38.93
C SER A 974 -11.38 -5.83 -38.50
N THR A 975 -11.88 -5.83 -37.26
CA THR A 975 -12.91 -6.75 -36.81
C THR A 975 -14.28 -6.13 -37.09
N PRO A 976 -15.19 -6.82 -37.81
CA PRO A 976 -16.54 -6.32 -38.02
C PRO A 976 -17.21 -6.13 -36.65
N LYS A 977 -17.76 -4.93 -36.41
CA LYS A 977 -18.65 -4.70 -35.27
C LYS A 977 -19.83 -5.66 -35.42
N VAL A 978 -19.95 -6.61 -34.49
CA VAL A 978 -21.17 -7.40 -34.37
C VAL A 978 -22.15 -6.50 -33.63
N ASP A 979 -23.17 -6.03 -34.34
CA ASP A 979 -24.28 -5.29 -33.74
C ASP A 979 -24.90 -6.14 -32.62
N GLY A 980 -24.85 -5.63 -31.39
CA GLY A 980 -25.43 -6.23 -30.19
C GLY A 980 -26.35 -5.23 -29.50
#